data_AF-M1JL89-F1
#
_entry.id   AF-M1JL89-F1
#
_cell.length_a   1.000
_cell.length_b   1.000
_cell.length_c   1.000
_cell.angle_alpha   90.00
_cell.angle_beta   90.00
_cell.angle_gamma   90.00
#
_symmetry.space_group_name_H-M   'P 1'
#
loop_
_entity.id
_entity.type
_entity.pdbx_description
1 polymer ?
#
loop_
_entity_poly.entity_id
_entity_poly.type
_entity_poly.pdbx_seq_one_letter_code
_entity_poly.pdbx_strand_id
1 'polypeptide(L)'
;MENDDLCELSNLNENAVVDILEKRYASGKIYTKSGLVFLALNPYENIGSCGGETMQSCSSYSHPHVYDVAEASHQDLLVHGNQTIVISGESGSGKTENAKLVIKYLLEGTASSTSIEKGITAANTILEAFGNAQTALNDNSSRFGKRIKLMFDGKITGAKFETYLLEKSRVTHHELGEKNFHIFYQFCASKGLSLKNDFIDTSSLAGNKEGLIRLSEEYETTCSAMKSIGICSLKAIEDCLLGILYLGSIQFNSDGILKAVRNEYFTEFCKLHGIQEDTFEESLVKFSIQVKGETIEVFNTLKQAITIRNSMARLLYSNVFNYITASINNCLGGSGEHSISVLDIFGFEIFESNGLDQLCINWTNEKIQNDFIKKIFRDKQKMYKEEGIEWSDVECFDNNQCILDFEKPCGLMDLISEESFNAWGNVKNLSVKIKNYLNGRIRTKAGDKIVVSHYAGDVEYDLRSFLDKNREKGNLRIFKNPLIADEESKEDLVKYFKDSMNKLLSSINETQAKYIKCIRPNSHRRPRIFDRQLVSKQLAECGILETIRISKQCFPQEMAKDEFESRYRILGPTLFEVVSIEKGETRYFMNNESLKILEMRRLMFYDECFRNIRRALRSYLDGRVLSKKQSITFVTKPMDSGPALIDNSSMELPIQRDFSTEESHSLAESREEQRSYAEIIRDLELKIEQYKKFCEAPCRNCRSLELKYRFQSEALKKKNMVELELEKYKAKVEDLERRLSEKDDDDSHISISFTNSYNVFSCLVQLYLEFVPTFSSDEVPKSEILSLAHSAFYAVNKLGRDVVESSICMVGEVSLKLHMFERNIHKVSFILSNLIEYEGILRRQGIGSIDEVKGLVSILFKHLCELQRSSLLEVLPHAVLEHQQLSKFKCSEGYFKRIFKPPHISKLIRLLEYFYHQMSYYYIPDPYVMESVNYLLKTINVSVFNEILVKRNFLSFNRGVQINYNINEIDKFCRSINYLEGMFNLSHTTSIIRLINLVESRATADSILDECSILNCVQINEIVSKLDAEASYFFGDDNRSDKFISDPTVTLPSYTEASSDSFICPRYLPSESLLSILKSIR
;
A
#
# COMPACT_ATOMS: atom_id res chain seq x y z
N MET A 1 32.26 -12.31 33.16
CA MET A 1 32.68 -11.73 31.86
C MET A 1 31.52 -10.89 31.38
N GLU A 2 31.76 -9.73 30.76
CA GLU A 2 30.68 -8.87 30.27
C GLU A 2 30.15 -9.45 28.95
N ASN A 3 29.08 -10.24 28.98
CA ASN A 3 28.48 -10.75 27.74
C ASN A 3 27.99 -9.57 26.89
N ASP A 4 28.40 -9.56 25.62
CA ASP A 4 27.96 -8.59 24.61
C ASP A 4 26.67 -9.02 23.92
N ASP A 5 26.35 -10.31 23.91
CA ASP A 5 25.07 -10.88 23.46
C ASP A 5 24.37 -11.65 24.60
N LEU A 6 23.10 -11.30 24.84
CA LEU A 6 22.25 -11.98 25.83
C LEU A 6 21.80 -13.39 25.38
N CYS A 7 21.90 -13.71 24.08
CA CYS A 7 21.65 -15.06 23.57
C CYS A 7 22.68 -16.10 24.05
N GLU A 8 23.90 -15.67 24.40
CA GLU A 8 24.98 -16.55 24.90
C GLU A 8 24.78 -17.00 26.37
N LEU A 9 23.80 -16.44 27.08
CA LEU A 9 23.59 -16.73 28.51
C LEU A 9 23.01 -18.12 28.74
N SER A 10 23.71 -18.99 29.46
CA SER A 10 23.19 -20.33 29.81
C SER A 10 21.89 -20.27 30.61
N ASN A 11 21.87 -19.49 31.71
CA ASN A 11 20.69 -19.33 32.58
C ASN A 11 19.99 -17.98 32.32
N LEU A 12 19.02 -17.97 31.40
CA LEU A 12 18.23 -16.78 31.09
C LEU A 12 17.11 -16.57 32.12
N ASN A 13 17.27 -15.57 32.98
CA ASN A 13 16.23 -15.05 33.87
C ASN A 13 16.32 -13.52 33.93
N GLU A 14 15.24 -12.86 34.36
CA GLU A 14 15.13 -11.40 34.35
C GLU A 14 16.22 -10.72 35.19
N ASN A 15 16.47 -11.20 36.42
CA ASN A 15 17.52 -10.66 37.28
C ASN A 15 18.91 -10.76 36.65
N ALA A 16 19.23 -11.86 35.97
CA ALA A 16 20.51 -12.01 35.27
C ALA A 16 20.67 -11.02 34.10
N VAL A 17 19.59 -10.74 33.35
CA VAL A 17 19.63 -9.72 32.28
C VAL A 17 19.81 -8.32 32.88
N VAL A 18 19.05 -7.98 33.93
CA VAL A 18 19.18 -6.69 34.64
C VAL A 18 20.58 -6.52 35.22
N ASP A 19 21.16 -7.55 35.85
CA ASP A 19 22.53 -7.55 36.39
C ASP A 19 23.59 -7.26 35.33
N ILE A 20 23.40 -7.78 34.11
CA ILE A 20 24.34 -7.58 33.00
C ILE A 20 24.20 -6.15 32.47
N LEU A 21 22.98 -5.70 32.22
CA LEU A 21 22.72 -4.34 31.74
C LEU A 21 23.19 -3.28 32.75
N GLU A 22 23.03 -3.51 34.06
CA GLU A 22 23.54 -2.63 35.11
C GLU A 22 25.08 -2.55 35.10
N LYS A 23 25.76 -3.70 35.02
CA LYS A 23 27.24 -3.75 34.96
C LYS A 23 27.79 -3.08 33.70
N ARG A 24 27.17 -3.34 32.54
CA ARG A 24 27.53 -2.72 31.25
C ARG A 24 27.30 -1.21 31.28
N TYR A 25 26.16 -0.77 31.79
CA TYR A 25 25.85 0.65 31.93
C TYR A 25 26.83 1.36 32.88
N ALA A 26 27.21 0.71 33.99
CA ALA A 26 28.23 1.21 34.91
C ALA A 26 29.64 1.30 34.28
N SER A 27 29.97 0.42 33.32
CA SER A 27 31.21 0.49 32.52
C SER A 27 31.10 1.39 31.27
N GLY A 28 29.98 2.12 31.10
CA GLY A 28 29.73 3.03 29.97
C GLY A 28 29.28 2.35 28.67
N LYS A 29 29.10 1.03 28.68
CA LYS A 29 28.66 0.21 27.54
C LYS A 29 27.14 0.21 27.45
N ILE A 30 26.58 1.16 26.68
CA ILE A 30 25.12 1.34 26.56
C ILE A 30 24.41 0.38 25.58
N TYR A 31 25.16 -0.31 24.72
CA TYR A 31 24.62 -1.16 23.66
C TYR A 31 24.82 -2.64 23.98
N THR A 32 23.83 -3.48 23.70
CA THR A 32 23.88 -4.94 23.95
C THR A 32 23.10 -5.71 22.88
N LYS A 33 23.65 -6.81 22.36
CA LYS A 33 22.96 -7.71 21.43
C LYS A 33 21.99 -8.60 22.20
N SER A 34 20.85 -8.89 21.58
CA SER A 34 19.74 -9.62 22.19
C SER A 34 18.98 -10.43 21.12
N GLY A 35 19.73 -11.06 20.22
CA GLY A 35 19.18 -11.82 19.10
C GLY A 35 18.48 -10.95 18.06
N LEU A 36 17.17 -11.19 17.86
CA LEU A 36 16.32 -10.49 16.88
C LEU A 36 16.03 -9.02 17.24
N VAL A 37 16.49 -8.58 18.42
CA VAL A 37 16.40 -7.21 18.92
C VAL A 37 17.78 -6.71 19.34
N PHE A 38 18.03 -5.41 19.14
CA PHE A 38 19.21 -4.71 19.65
C PHE A 38 18.81 -3.77 20.80
N LEU A 39 19.54 -3.81 21.94
CA LEU A 39 19.25 -3.00 23.12
C LEU A 39 20.14 -1.76 23.17
N ALA A 40 19.56 -0.60 23.48
CA ALA A 40 20.26 0.66 23.65
C ALA A 40 19.79 1.40 24.91
N LEU A 41 20.67 1.67 25.87
CA LEU A 41 20.35 2.40 27.10
C LEU A 41 20.70 3.89 26.95
N ASN A 42 19.84 4.80 27.42
CA ASN A 42 20.16 6.24 27.35
C ASN A 42 21.31 6.62 28.30
N PRO A 43 22.47 7.10 27.83
CA PRO A 43 23.58 7.48 28.71
C PRO A 43 23.30 8.72 29.57
N TYR A 44 22.39 9.62 29.16
CA TYR A 44 22.22 10.98 29.72
C TYR A 44 23.49 11.86 29.75
N GLU A 45 24.60 11.39 29.17
CA GLU A 45 25.81 12.16 28.88
C GLU A 45 26.19 11.96 27.41
N ASN A 46 26.88 12.93 26.81
CA ASN A 46 27.45 12.76 25.48
C ASN A 46 28.65 11.81 25.62
N ILE A 47 28.43 10.51 25.42
CA ILE A 47 29.51 9.55 25.21
C ILE A 47 30.22 10.03 23.95
N GLY A 48 31.44 10.56 24.13
CA GLY A 48 32.20 11.17 23.06
C GLY A 48 32.20 10.26 21.84
N SER A 49 31.71 10.80 20.72
CA SER A 49 31.72 10.11 19.44
C SER A 49 33.08 9.46 19.20
N CYS A 50 33.09 8.30 18.54
CA CYS A 50 34.31 7.83 17.87
C CYS A 50 34.65 8.85 16.77
N GLY A 51 35.39 9.87 17.16
CA GLY A 51 35.61 11.10 16.41
C GLY A 51 37.04 11.19 15.98
N GLY A 52 37.28 10.97 14.68
CA GLY A 52 38.58 11.18 14.04
C GLY A 52 39.18 9.94 13.39
N GLU A 53 38.78 8.72 13.79
CA GLU A 53 39.18 7.50 13.08
C GLU A 53 38.21 7.17 11.96
N THR A 54 38.73 6.97 10.76
CA THR A 54 37.97 6.72 9.53
C THR A 54 37.10 5.46 9.69
N MET A 55 35.77 5.59 9.52
CA MET A 55 34.80 4.49 9.69
C MET A 55 35.02 3.28 8.77
N GLN A 56 35.95 3.34 7.82
CA GLN A 56 36.47 2.17 7.09
C GLN A 56 37.09 1.08 7.99
N SER A 57 37.34 1.36 9.29
CA SER A 57 37.74 0.36 10.29
C SER A 57 36.58 -0.29 11.05
N CYS A 58 35.31 -0.03 10.71
CA CYS A 58 34.13 -0.44 11.52
C CYS A 58 33.99 -1.96 11.76
N SER A 59 34.70 -2.81 10.99
CA SER A 59 34.88 -4.24 11.28
C SER A 59 35.70 -4.54 12.55
N SER A 60 36.22 -3.51 13.22
CA SER A 60 37.15 -3.58 14.36
C SER A 60 36.57 -3.11 15.70
N TYR A 61 35.29 -2.71 15.76
CA TYR A 61 34.66 -2.40 17.04
C TYR A 61 34.51 -3.69 17.86
N SER A 62 35.25 -3.74 18.97
CA SER A 62 35.30 -4.90 19.87
C SER A 62 34.04 -5.12 20.71
N HIS A 63 33.03 -4.24 20.59
CA HIS A 63 31.81 -4.23 21.39
C HIS A 63 30.60 -3.82 20.52
N PRO A 64 29.37 -4.24 20.85
CA PRO A 64 28.16 -3.89 20.12
C PRO A 64 27.96 -2.39 19.93
N HIS A 65 27.53 -2.00 18.73
CA HIS A 65 27.11 -0.62 18.45
C HIS A 65 25.87 -0.58 17.56
N VAL A 66 25.11 0.52 17.58
CA VAL A 66 23.93 0.69 16.70
C VAL A 66 24.29 0.65 15.21
N TYR A 67 25.57 0.87 14.90
CA TYR A 67 26.15 0.71 13.56
C TYR A 67 26.10 -0.74 13.06
N ASP A 68 26.17 -1.74 13.94
CA ASP A 68 26.00 -3.15 13.57
C ASP A 68 24.64 -3.39 12.88
N VAL A 69 23.59 -2.72 13.36
CA VAL A 69 22.23 -2.82 12.81
C VAL A 69 22.13 -2.09 11.47
N ALA A 70 22.80 -0.94 11.33
CA ALA A 70 22.84 -0.18 10.08
C ALA A 70 23.60 -0.94 8.99
N GLU A 71 24.79 -1.48 9.32
CA GLU A 71 25.62 -2.29 8.43
C GLU A 71 24.89 -3.56 7.98
N ALA A 72 24.30 -4.30 8.92
CA ALA A 72 23.51 -5.49 8.58
C ALA A 72 22.32 -5.14 7.67
N SER A 73 21.67 -3.97 7.85
CA SER A 73 20.59 -3.53 6.95
C SER A 73 21.11 -3.17 5.56
N HIS A 74 22.33 -2.63 5.45
CA HIS A 74 22.95 -2.34 4.17
C HIS A 74 23.34 -3.62 3.42
N GLN A 75 23.89 -4.62 4.12
CA GLN A 75 24.25 -5.92 3.54
C GLN A 75 23.00 -6.69 3.04
N ASP A 76 21.94 -6.74 3.86
CA ASP A 76 20.70 -7.43 3.52
C ASP A 76 19.91 -6.79 2.37
N LEU A 77 20.23 -5.55 1.99
CA LEU A 77 19.58 -4.83 0.88
C LEU A 77 19.70 -5.57 -0.45
N LEU A 78 20.85 -6.21 -0.70
CA LEU A 78 21.17 -6.99 -1.91
C LEU A 78 20.76 -8.47 -1.84
N VAL A 79 20.14 -8.88 -0.74
CA VAL A 79 19.70 -10.25 -0.48
C VAL A 79 18.17 -10.27 -0.38
N HIS A 80 17.63 -9.48 0.54
CA HIS A 80 16.21 -9.50 0.93
C HIS A 80 15.43 -8.27 0.47
N GLY A 81 16.03 -7.38 -0.34
CA GLY A 81 15.38 -6.18 -0.87
C GLY A 81 15.17 -5.09 0.19
N ASN A 82 14.05 -4.38 0.13
CA ASN A 82 13.78 -3.21 0.96
C ASN A 82 13.78 -3.50 2.48
N GLN A 83 14.45 -2.65 3.26
CA GLN A 83 14.66 -2.81 4.70
C GLN A 83 13.97 -1.70 5.51
N THR A 84 13.59 -2.00 6.75
CA THR A 84 13.13 -1.03 7.75
C THR A 84 13.77 -1.28 9.11
N ILE A 85 14.40 -0.27 9.68
CA ILE A 85 14.92 -0.25 11.05
C ILE A 85 13.87 0.45 11.94
N VAL A 86 13.25 -0.30 12.85
CA VAL A 86 12.22 0.17 13.77
C VAL A 86 12.84 0.48 15.12
N ILE A 87 12.78 1.75 15.55
CA ILE A 87 13.33 2.21 16.82
C ILE A 87 12.17 2.51 17.78
N SER A 88 12.11 1.80 18.90
CA SER A 88 10.96 1.84 19.84
C SER A 88 11.41 1.84 21.31
N GLY A 89 10.52 2.27 22.22
CA GLY A 89 10.79 2.42 23.65
C GLY A 89 10.09 3.65 24.26
N GLU A 90 10.16 3.82 25.59
CA GLU A 90 9.50 4.92 26.33
C GLU A 90 9.94 6.32 25.87
N SER A 91 9.16 7.35 26.24
CA SER A 91 9.58 8.74 26.03
C SER A 91 10.86 9.07 26.81
N GLY A 92 11.82 9.73 26.14
CA GLY A 92 13.14 10.04 26.71
C GLY A 92 14.15 8.88 26.72
N SER A 93 13.88 7.73 26.09
CA SER A 93 14.82 6.59 26.05
C SER A 93 15.93 6.70 24.98
N GLY A 94 15.96 7.76 24.16
CA GLY A 94 17.03 8.01 23.18
C GLY A 94 16.75 7.53 21.74
N LYS A 95 15.48 7.27 21.37
CA LYS A 95 15.08 6.80 20.02
C LYS A 95 15.63 7.68 18.89
N THR A 96 15.32 8.98 18.91
CA THR A 96 15.70 9.95 17.87
C THR A 96 17.22 10.10 17.70
N GLU A 97 18.00 9.98 18.78
CA GLU A 97 19.46 10.02 18.71
C GLU A 97 20.04 8.75 18.08
N ASN A 98 19.48 7.57 18.40
CA ASN A 98 19.83 6.34 17.68
C ASN A 98 19.43 6.39 16.20
N ALA A 99 18.30 7.01 15.87
CA ALA A 99 17.89 7.24 14.47
C ALA A 99 18.91 8.11 13.71
N LYS A 100 19.38 9.21 14.34
CA LYS A 100 20.45 10.08 13.78
C LYS A 100 21.75 9.30 13.56
N LEU A 101 22.18 8.48 14.51
CA LEU A 101 23.39 7.65 14.39
C LEU A 101 23.28 6.62 13.25
N VAL A 102 22.15 5.93 13.11
CA VAL A 102 21.91 4.98 12.01
C VAL A 102 21.96 5.67 10.65
N ILE A 103 21.30 6.82 10.50
CA ILE A 103 21.28 7.57 9.24
C ILE A 103 22.68 8.09 8.89
N LYS A 104 23.42 8.62 9.88
CA LYS A 104 24.80 9.07 9.72
C LYS A 104 25.71 7.94 9.21
N TYR A 105 25.61 6.75 9.80
CA TYR A 105 26.36 5.57 9.35
C TYR A 105 26.12 5.26 7.87
N LEU A 106 24.86 5.23 7.44
CA LEU A 106 24.48 4.90 6.06
C LEU A 106 24.93 5.97 5.04
N LEU A 107 24.94 7.25 5.44
CA LEU A 107 25.41 8.36 4.60
C LEU A 107 26.94 8.31 4.40
N GLU A 108 27.70 8.08 5.47
CA GLU A 108 29.17 8.00 5.42
C GLU A 108 29.64 6.71 4.71
N GLY A 109 29.02 5.56 5.02
CA GLY A 109 29.37 4.26 4.45
C GLY A 109 29.15 4.13 2.94
N THR A 110 28.26 4.94 2.35
CA THR A 110 27.97 4.92 0.90
C THR A 110 28.67 6.02 0.09
N ALA A 111 29.56 6.81 0.71
CA ALA A 111 30.18 7.99 0.10
C ALA A 111 29.14 8.92 -0.58
N SER A 112 28.01 9.12 0.10
CA SER A 112 26.89 9.91 -0.40
C SER A 112 27.23 11.40 -0.56
N SER A 113 26.43 12.14 -1.32
CA SER A 113 26.71 13.56 -1.55
C SER A 113 26.44 14.39 -0.28
N THR A 114 27.37 15.30 0.03
CA THR A 114 27.26 16.23 1.16
C THR A 114 26.05 17.17 1.07
N SER A 115 25.37 17.24 -0.08
CA SER A 115 24.09 17.94 -0.24
C SER A 115 22.93 17.18 0.41
N ILE A 116 22.85 15.85 0.25
CA ILE A 116 21.79 15.01 0.83
C ILE A 116 21.92 15.00 2.36
N GLU A 117 23.14 14.82 2.87
CA GLU A 117 23.43 14.90 4.32
C GLU A 117 22.97 16.23 4.92
N LYS A 118 23.37 17.37 4.31
CA LYS A 118 22.95 18.71 4.76
C LYS A 118 21.43 18.89 4.70
N GLY A 119 20.78 18.40 3.65
CA GLY A 119 19.32 18.49 3.51
C GLY A 119 18.57 17.64 4.54
N ILE A 120 19.05 16.42 4.85
CA ILE A 120 18.51 15.58 5.93
C ILE A 120 18.70 16.24 7.30
N THR A 121 19.86 16.83 7.56
CA THR A 121 20.13 17.57 8.81
C THR A 121 19.21 18.79 8.93
N ALA A 122 19.08 19.60 7.88
CA ALA A 122 18.15 20.74 7.84
C ALA A 122 16.69 20.30 8.03
N ALA A 123 16.28 19.19 7.41
CA ALA A 123 14.93 18.64 7.55
C ALA A 123 14.63 18.23 8.99
N ASN A 124 15.60 17.59 9.66
CA ASN A 124 15.47 17.26 11.08
C ASN A 124 15.37 18.52 11.95
N THR A 125 16.20 19.55 11.74
CA THR A 125 16.11 20.82 12.50
C THR A 125 14.72 21.44 12.41
N ILE A 126 14.14 21.52 11.20
CA ILE A 126 12.79 22.10 11.01
C ILE A 126 11.72 21.21 11.66
N LEU A 127 11.79 19.89 11.46
CA LEU A 127 10.81 18.96 12.02
C LEU A 127 10.90 18.86 13.55
N GLU A 128 12.07 19.06 14.16
CA GLU A 128 12.17 19.19 15.61
C GLU A 128 11.53 20.51 16.10
N ALA A 129 11.77 21.64 15.42
CA ALA A 129 11.14 22.91 15.80
C ALA A 129 9.59 22.87 15.71
N PHE A 130 9.02 22.24 14.68
CA PHE A 130 7.58 22.17 14.43
C PHE A 130 6.89 20.90 14.96
N GLY A 131 7.65 19.88 15.36
CA GLY A 131 7.10 18.57 15.76
C GLY A 131 7.47 18.13 17.17
N ASN A 132 8.42 18.81 17.82
CA ASN A 132 8.82 18.51 19.19
C ASN A 132 8.37 19.58 20.18
N ALA A 133 8.23 19.15 21.43
CA ALA A 133 7.89 20.01 22.56
C ALA A 133 8.57 19.52 23.84
N GLN A 134 8.63 20.40 24.85
CA GLN A 134 9.05 20.04 26.20
C GLN A 134 7.88 19.38 26.95
N THR A 135 8.10 18.15 27.41
CA THR A 135 7.20 17.38 28.28
C THR A 135 7.79 17.21 29.68
N ALA A 136 6.99 16.74 30.63
CA ALA A 136 7.47 16.40 31.97
C ALA A 136 8.60 15.35 31.96
N LEU A 137 8.70 14.53 30.90
CA LEU A 137 9.66 13.41 30.79
C LEU A 137 10.85 13.69 29.85
N ASN A 138 10.72 14.58 28.88
CA ASN A 138 11.76 14.90 27.90
C ASN A 138 11.62 16.35 27.39
N ASP A 139 12.71 17.13 27.41
CA ASP A 139 12.68 18.54 26.98
C ASP A 139 12.64 18.71 25.45
N ASN A 140 12.99 17.67 24.69
CA ASN A 140 12.87 17.62 23.24
C ASN A 140 12.11 16.35 22.80
N SER A 141 10.82 16.27 23.17
CA SER A 141 9.99 15.11 22.87
C SER A 141 9.31 15.24 21.51
N SER A 142 9.62 14.32 20.59
CA SER A 142 8.87 14.15 19.34
C SER A 142 7.40 13.88 19.63
N ARG A 143 6.49 14.69 19.05
CA ARG A 143 5.02 14.57 19.17
C ARG A 143 4.37 14.17 17.83
N PHE A 144 5.13 13.47 16.99
CA PHE A 144 4.73 12.88 15.72
C PHE A 144 5.61 11.65 15.46
N GLY A 145 5.13 10.70 14.66
CA GLY A 145 5.93 9.60 14.14
C GLY A 145 6.61 10.00 12.82
N LYS A 146 7.85 9.56 12.60
CA LYS A 146 8.66 9.90 11.43
C LYS A 146 9.32 8.65 10.85
N ARG A 147 9.05 8.36 9.58
CA ARG A 147 9.84 7.41 8.78
C ARG A 147 10.71 8.18 7.79
N ILE A 148 12.01 7.92 7.80
CA ILE A 148 12.96 8.45 6.84
C ILE A 148 13.36 7.30 5.92
N LYS A 149 12.86 7.31 4.68
CA LYS A 149 13.17 6.32 3.64
C LYS A 149 14.33 6.83 2.80
N LEU A 150 15.52 6.25 2.99
CA LEU A 150 16.71 6.51 2.18
C LEU A 150 16.64 5.62 0.92
N MET A 151 16.86 6.21 -0.26
CA MET A 151 16.79 5.53 -1.56
C MET A 151 18.19 5.21 -2.07
N PHE A 152 18.38 4.00 -2.59
CA PHE A 152 19.67 3.45 -2.96
C PHE A 152 19.72 3.01 -4.43
N ASP A 153 20.82 3.37 -5.09
CA ASP A 153 21.27 2.87 -6.39
C ASP A 153 22.81 2.74 -6.32
N GLY A 154 23.28 1.71 -5.62
CA GLY A 154 24.69 1.54 -5.18
C GLY A 154 25.18 2.53 -4.12
N LYS A 155 24.62 3.74 -4.10
CA LYS A 155 24.81 4.81 -3.10
C LYS A 155 23.47 5.46 -2.77
N ILE A 156 23.40 6.28 -1.73
CA ILE A 156 22.19 7.05 -1.43
C ILE A 156 21.98 8.14 -2.49
N THR A 157 20.82 8.09 -3.15
CA THR A 157 20.42 9.02 -4.23
C THR A 157 19.44 10.09 -3.77
N GLY A 158 18.70 9.84 -2.69
CA GLY A 158 17.73 10.78 -2.11
C GLY A 158 17.08 10.23 -0.84
N ALA A 159 16.19 11.02 -0.24
CA ALA A 159 15.48 10.67 0.98
C ALA A 159 14.03 11.15 0.97
N LYS A 160 13.12 10.35 1.52
CA LYS A 160 11.70 10.69 1.70
C LYS A 160 11.33 10.66 3.19
N PHE A 161 10.72 11.74 3.66
CA PHE A 161 10.20 11.90 5.01
C PHE A 161 8.69 11.65 5.01
N GLU A 162 8.26 10.60 5.70
CA GLU A 162 6.86 10.26 5.88
C GLU A 162 6.49 10.49 7.35
N THR A 163 5.65 11.51 7.59
CA THR A 163 5.23 11.92 8.93
C THR A 163 3.84 11.40 9.24
N TYR A 164 3.63 10.92 10.46
CA TYR A 164 2.38 10.32 10.91
C TYR A 164 1.97 10.91 12.25
N LEU A 165 0.67 11.07 12.48
CA LEU A 165 0.07 11.22 13.82
C LEU A 165 0.66 12.39 14.64
N LEU A 166 0.73 13.59 14.04
CA LEU A 166 1.06 14.82 14.78
C LEU A 166 0.03 15.08 15.90
N GLU A 167 0.51 15.36 17.11
CA GLU A 167 -0.32 15.72 18.27
C GLU A 167 -0.91 17.14 18.10
N LYS A 168 -1.89 17.27 17.21
CA LYS A 168 -2.54 18.54 16.86
C LYS A 168 -3.08 19.28 18.10
N SER A 169 -3.52 18.55 19.14
CA SER A 169 -4.08 19.12 20.37
C SER A 169 -3.10 20.03 21.12
N ARG A 170 -1.78 19.73 21.09
CA ARG A 170 -0.73 20.48 21.79
C ARG A 170 -0.70 21.97 21.45
N VAL A 171 -1.06 22.31 20.21
CA VAL A 171 -1.19 23.71 19.73
C VAL A 171 -2.08 24.55 20.65
N THR A 172 -3.07 23.94 21.30
CA THR A 172 -4.13 24.64 22.06
C THR A 172 -4.28 24.18 23.51
N HIS A 173 -3.56 23.15 23.92
CA HIS A 173 -3.66 22.57 25.26
C HIS A 173 -2.43 21.71 25.56
N HIS A 174 -1.82 21.90 26.73
CA HIS A 174 -0.73 21.08 27.26
C HIS A 174 -0.85 21.04 28.79
N GLU A 175 -0.29 20.01 29.41
CA GLU A 175 -0.38 19.80 30.86
C GLU A 175 0.51 20.77 31.65
N LEU A 176 0.24 20.89 32.96
CA LEU A 176 0.99 21.77 33.86
C LEU A 176 2.49 21.40 33.89
N GLY A 177 3.33 22.36 33.49
CA GLY A 177 4.79 22.18 33.41
C GLY A 177 5.30 21.71 32.04
N GLU A 178 4.42 21.36 31.11
CA GLU A 178 4.76 21.15 29.71
C GLU A 178 4.75 22.47 28.92
N LYS A 179 5.15 22.39 27.65
CA LYS A 179 5.08 23.50 26.70
C LYS A 179 4.37 23.11 25.40
N ASN A 180 4.00 24.14 24.64
CA ASN A 180 3.62 24.03 23.24
C ASN A 180 4.84 23.65 22.38
N PHE A 181 4.68 23.53 21.06
CA PHE A 181 5.79 23.25 20.13
C PHE A 181 6.88 24.34 20.18
N HIS A 182 8.15 23.93 20.04
CA HIS A 182 9.32 24.81 20.19
C HIS A 182 9.26 26.06 19.31
N ILE A 183 8.78 25.89 18.07
CA ILE A 183 8.67 26.98 17.08
C ILE A 183 7.90 28.20 17.61
N PHE A 184 6.88 28.04 18.46
CA PHE A 184 6.14 29.18 18.98
C PHE A 184 6.99 30.04 19.93
N TYR A 185 7.83 29.41 20.76
CA TYR A 185 8.73 30.12 21.68
C TYR A 185 9.91 30.74 20.93
N GLN A 186 10.46 30.03 19.95
CA GLN A 186 11.52 30.51 19.05
C GLN A 186 11.05 31.73 18.24
N PHE A 187 9.85 31.65 17.63
CA PHE A 187 9.23 32.75 16.89
C PHE A 187 8.92 33.95 17.78
N CYS A 188 8.30 33.75 18.96
CA CYS A 188 8.01 34.83 19.89
C CYS A 188 9.29 35.53 20.38
N ALA A 189 10.35 34.78 20.69
CA ALA A 189 11.63 35.35 21.10
C ALA A 189 12.25 36.20 19.98
N SER A 190 12.32 35.69 18.75
CA SER A 190 12.90 36.40 17.60
C SER A 190 12.10 37.65 17.20
N LYS A 191 10.76 37.62 17.33
CA LYS A 191 9.89 38.78 17.03
C LYS A 191 9.68 39.73 18.22
N GLY A 192 10.23 39.42 19.40
CA GLY A 192 10.04 40.22 20.61
C GLY A 192 8.60 40.21 21.15
N LEU A 193 7.82 39.17 20.85
CA LEU A 193 6.41 39.04 21.25
C LEU A 193 6.29 38.49 22.68
N SER A 194 5.72 39.29 23.58
CA SER A 194 5.39 38.88 24.94
C SER A 194 3.87 38.65 25.07
N LEU A 195 3.45 37.42 24.83
CA LEU A 195 2.04 36.98 24.87
C LEU A 195 1.78 36.02 26.04
N LYS A 196 0.60 36.18 26.65
CA LYS A 196 0.02 35.22 27.61
C LYS A 196 -1.45 35.04 27.26
N ASN A 197 -1.81 33.86 26.80
CA ASN A 197 -3.15 33.53 26.34
C ASN A 197 -3.45 32.02 26.53
N ASP A 198 -4.56 31.54 25.97
CA ASP A 198 -5.01 30.15 26.18
C ASP A 198 -4.08 29.08 25.58
N PHE A 199 -3.19 29.45 24.65
CA PHE A 199 -2.33 28.51 23.90
C PHE A 199 -0.85 28.60 24.31
N ILE A 200 -0.41 29.73 24.85
CA ILE A 200 0.98 29.95 25.25
C ILE A 200 1.09 30.97 26.39
N ASP A 201 2.05 30.75 27.28
CA ASP A 201 2.53 31.74 28.21
C ASP A 201 4.04 31.97 27.99
N THR A 202 4.38 33.17 27.50
CA THR A 202 5.76 33.61 27.29
C THR A 202 6.24 34.57 28.40
N SER A 203 5.42 34.89 29.41
CA SER A 203 5.80 35.87 30.44
C SER A 203 7.01 35.43 31.27
N SER A 204 7.25 34.12 31.36
CA SER A 204 8.43 33.52 31.99
C SER A 204 9.74 33.79 31.24
N LEU A 205 9.69 34.09 29.93
CA LEU A 205 10.85 34.43 29.11
C LEU A 205 11.29 35.88 29.29
N ALA A 206 10.37 36.80 29.57
CA ALA A 206 10.66 38.24 29.70
C ALA A 206 11.71 38.57 30.78
N GLY A 207 11.89 37.71 31.79
CA GLY A 207 12.92 37.83 32.82
C GLY A 207 14.26 37.16 32.49
N ASN A 208 14.34 36.31 31.47
CA ASN A 208 15.52 35.50 31.14
C ASN A 208 16.13 35.92 29.79
N LYS A 209 17.01 36.92 29.83
CA LYS A 209 17.68 37.46 28.62
C LYS A 209 18.52 36.42 27.88
N GLU A 210 19.23 35.55 28.58
CA GLU A 210 20.06 34.50 27.96
C GLU A 210 19.18 33.47 27.23
N GLY A 211 18.06 33.06 27.86
CA GLY A 211 17.08 32.18 27.24
C GLY A 211 16.40 32.79 25.99
N LEU A 212 16.10 34.09 26.01
CA LEU A 212 15.56 34.81 24.85
C LEU A 212 16.54 34.86 23.68
N ILE A 213 17.81 35.18 23.94
CA ILE A 213 18.86 35.21 22.90
C ILE A 213 18.98 33.83 22.25
N ARG A 214 19.12 32.78 23.07
CA ARG A 214 19.22 31.40 22.58
C ARG A 214 18.01 30.99 21.72
N LEU A 215 16.78 31.29 22.16
CA LEU A 215 15.58 30.95 21.38
C LEU A 215 15.50 31.72 20.05
N SER A 216 16.05 32.94 19.98
CA SER A 216 16.17 33.69 18.73
C SER A 216 17.22 33.07 17.79
N GLU A 217 18.38 32.64 18.31
CA GLU A 217 19.41 31.94 17.54
C GLU A 217 18.90 30.58 17.00
N GLU A 218 18.13 29.84 17.81
CA GLU A 218 17.45 28.61 17.37
C GLU A 218 16.39 28.90 16.27
N TYR A 219 15.68 30.03 16.33
CA TYR A 219 14.77 30.46 15.27
C TYR A 219 15.51 30.79 13.97
N GLU A 220 16.60 31.57 14.04
CA GLU A 220 17.44 31.91 12.89
C GLU A 220 18.05 30.66 12.23
N THR A 221 18.45 29.68 13.03
CA THR A 221 18.91 28.37 12.57
C THR A 221 17.80 27.63 11.82
N THR A 222 16.58 27.60 12.36
CA THR A 222 15.40 26.99 11.72
C THR A 222 15.04 27.70 10.42
N CYS A 223 15.05 29.03 10.37
CA CYS A 223 14.82 29.80 9.15
C CYS A 223 15.91 29.57 8.09
N SER A 224 17.16 29.37 8.49
CA SER A 224 18.27 29.06 7.59
C SER A 224 18.14 27.66 7.01
N ALA A 225 17.74 26.68 7.83
CA ALA A 225 17.40 25.34 7.38
C ALA A 225 16.24 25.35 6.38
N MET A 226 15.15 26.09 6.65
CA MET A 226 14.02 26.26 5.73
C MET A 226 14.46 26.79 4.35
N LYS A 227 15.27 27.84 4.33
CA LYS A 227 15.82 28.41 3.09
C LYS A 227 16.67 27.40 2.33
N SER A 228 17.47 26.59 3.02
CA SER A 228 18.31 25.55 2.38
C SER A 228 17.50 24.43 1.71
N ILE A 229 16.26 24.21 2.15
CA ILE A 229 15.31 23.23 1.59
C ILE A 229 14.43 23.86 0.49
N GLY A 230 14.59 25.15 0.18
CA GLY A 230 13.79 25.85 -0.84
C GLY A 230 12.41 26.30 -0.34
N ILE A 231 12.21 26.39 0.99
CA ILE A 231 10.99 26.99 1.56
C ILE A 231 11.08 28.51 1.44
N CYS A 232 10.61 29.04 0.30
CA CYS A 232 10.63 30.47 0.00
C CYS A 232 9.53 31.27 0.73
N SER A 233 8.39 30.63 1.03
CA SER A 233 7.19 31.28 1.60
C SER A 233 7.27 31.49 3.13
N LEU A 234 8.45 31.82 3.65
CA LEU A 234 8.68 31.91 5.10
C LEU A 234 7.75 32.93 5.78
N LYS A 235 7.43 34.05 5.11
CA LYS A 235 6.45 35.03 5.61
C LYS A 235 5.05 34.43 5.79
N ALA A 236 4.58 33.59 4.88
CA ALA A 236 3.27 32.94 5.02
C ALA A 236 3.24 31.92 6.18
N ILE A 237 4.37 31.30 6.52
CA ILE A 237 4.52 30.46 7.71
C ILE A 237 4.46 31.34 8.98
N GLU A 238 5.20 32.45 9.02
CA GLU A 238 5.15 33.42 10.12
C GLU A 238 3.73 33.97 10.34
N ASP A 239 3.01 34.27 9.27
CA ASP A 239 1.63 34.78 9.31
C ASP A 239 0.65 33.71 9.84
N CYS A 240 0.82 32.44 9.48
CA CYS A 240 0.06 31.34 10.10
C CYS A 240 0.37 31.17 11.59
N LEU A 241 1.65 31.21 11.99
CA LEU A 241 2.06 31.10 13.40
C LEU A 241 1.50 32.26 14.23
N LEU A 242 1.59 33.49 13.72
CA LEU A 242 1.05 34.68 14.36
C LEU A 242 -0.49 34.64 14.44
N GLY A 243 -1.16 34.18 13.37
CA GLY A 243 -2.61 33.96 13.37
C GLY A 243 -3.07 32.97 14.43
N ILE A 244 -2.35 31.85 14.59
CA ILE A 244 -2.61 30.87 15.67
C ILE A 244 -2.44 31.50 17.06
N LEU A 245 -1.40 32.31 17.26
CA LEU A 245 -1.17 33.01 18.52
C LEU A 245 -2.30 34.02 18.80
N TYR A 246 -2.78 34.76 17.81
CA TYR A 246 -3.91 35.67 17.96
C TYR A 246 -5.22 34.95 18.24
N LEU A 247 -5.49 33.79 17.61
CA LEU A 247 -6.64 32.93 17.95
C LEU A 247 -6.66 32.57 19.44
N GLY A 248 -5.50 32.27 20.04
CA GLY A 248 -5.39 31.98 21.48
C GLY A 248 -5.79 33.15 22.38
N SER A 249 -5.70 34.39 21.88
CA SER A 249 -6.06 35.62 22.59
C SER A 249 -7.50 36.09 22.36
N ILE A 250 -8.30 35.40 21.53
CA ILE A 250 -9.71 35.75 21.32
C ILE A 250 -10.56 35.20 22.47
N GLN A 251 -11.28 36.09 23.14
CA GLN A 251 -12.22 35.77 24.21
C GLN A 251 -13.67 35.90 23.71
N PHE A 252 -14.62 35.37 24.48
CA PHE A 252 -16.04 35.43 24.18
C PHE A 252 -16.82 36.00 25.35
N ASN A 253 -17.89 36.75 25.07
CA ASN A 253 -18.83 37.20 26.08
C ASN A 253 -20.14 36.38 26.00
N SER A 254 -20.58 35.83 27.13
CA SER A 254 -21.82 35.05 27.29
C SER A 254 -22.97 35.83 27.94
N ASP A 255 -22.81 37.11 28.23
CA ASP A 255 -23.86 37.97 28.81
C ASP A 255 -24.93 38.29 27.75
N GLY A 256 -25.83 37.35 27.52
CA GLY A 256 -26.92 37.42 26.53
C GLY A 256 -26.67 36.55 25.31
N ILE A 257 -26.66 37.14 24.12
CA ILE A 257 -26.31 36.43 22.87
C ILE A 257 -24.79 36.29 22.82
N LEU A 258 -24.28 35.07 22.57
CA LEU A 258 -22.85 34.81 22.48
C LEU A 258 -22.19 35.69 21.41
N LYS A 259 -21.14 36.42 21.79
CA LYS A 259 -20.33 37.27 20.91
C LYS A 259 -18.84 37.07 21.13
N ALA A 260 -18.05 37.35 20.09
CA ALA A 260 -16.60 37.43 20.22
C ALA A 260 -16.21 38.80 20.80
N VAL A 261 -15.20 38.83 21.67
CA VAL A 261 -14.63 40.08 22.15
C VAL A 261 -13.70 40.63 21.07
N ARG A 262 -14.12 41.71 20.40
CA ARG A 262 -13.31 42.42 19.39
C ARG A 262 -12.20 43.24 20.08
N ASN A 263 -11.20 42.53 20.58
CA ASN A 263 -9.95 43.11 21.06
C ASN A 263 -8.98 43.34 19.89
N GLU A 264 -7.82 43.94 20.18
CA GLU A 264 -6.76 44.19 19.19
C GLU A 264 -6.38 42.92 18.42
N TYR A 265 -6.22 41.78 19.12
CA TYR A 265 -5.87 40.50 18.50
C TYR A 265 -6.93 39.98 17.51
N PHE A 266 -8.22 40.22 17.77
CA PHE A 266 -9.31 39.86 16.86
C PHE A 266 -9.23 40.65 15.54
N THR A 267 -9.06 41.97 15.64
CA THR A 267 -8.92 42.87 14.48
C THR A 267 -7.62 42.60 13.71
N GLU A 268 -6.49 42.41 14.41
CA GLU A 268 -5.21 42.07 13.77
C GLU A 268 -5.24 40.70 13.09
N PHE A 269 -5.91 39.70 13.66
CA PHE A 269 -6.14 38.42 13.01
C PHE A 269 -6.95 38.56 11.71
N CYS A 270 -8.04 39.34 11.73
CA CYS A 270 -8.86 39.61 10.55
C CYS A 270 -8.05 40.31 9.44
N LYS A 271 -7.24 41.32 9.80
CA LYS A 271 -6.33 42.01 8.88
C LYS A 271 -5.29 41.05 8.28
N LEU A 272 -4.63 40.24 9.12
CA LEU A 272 -3.56 39.31 8.73
C LEU A 272 -4.00 38.29 7.67
N HIS A 273 -5.25 37.82 7.76
CA HIS A 273 -5.82 36.83 6.84
C HIS A 273 -6.78 37.42 5.79
N GLY A 274 -6.98 38.74 5.77
CA GLY A 274 -7.88 39.41 4.82
C GLY A 274 -9.36 39.04 4.98
N ILE A 275 -9.79 38.73 6.21
CA ILE A 275 -11.15 38.28 6.55
C ILE A 275 -11.97 39.47 7.08
N GLN A 276 -13.25 39.56 6.69
CA GLN A 276 -14.17 40.54 7.27
C GLN A 276 -14.50 40.16 8.72
N GLU A 277 -14.41 41.13 9.64
CA GLU A 277 -14.63 40.90 11.08
C GLU A 277 -15.97 40.22 11.39
N ASP A 278 -17.05 40.68 10.76
CA ASP A 278 -18.40 40.14 10.99
C ASP A 278 -18.49 38.67 10.54
N THR A 279 -17.94 38.34 9.37
CA THR A 279 -17.90 36.96 8.85
C THR A 279 -17.06 36.05 9.74
N PHE A 280 -15.97 36.56 10.31
CA PHE A 280 -15.16 35.80 11.25
C PHE A 280 -15.89 35.57 12.59
N GLU A 281 -16.52 36.61 13.16
CA GLU A 281 -17.32 36.47 14.38
C GLU A 281 -18.44 35.44 14.19
N GLU A 282 -19.21 35.55 13.10
CA GLU A 282 -20.28 34.59 12.78
C GLU A 282 -19.77 33.15 12.66
N SER A 283 -18.58 32.94 12.08
CA SER A 283 -17.97 31.60 11.96
C SER A 283 -17.61 30.95 13.30
N LEU A 284 -17.42 31.74 14.37
CA LEU A 284 -17.14 31.27 15.72
C LEU A 284 -18.42 31.10 16.55
N VAL A 285 -19.36 32.05 16.44
CA VAL A 285 -20.52 32.13 17.36
C VAL A 285 -21.81 31.52 16.80
N LYS A 286 -21.89 31.20 15.50
CA LYS A 286 -23.04 30.55 14.87
C LYS A 286 -22.69 29.20 14.26
N PHE A 287 -23.70 28.37 14.06
CA PHE A 287 -23.65 27.22 13.15
C PHE A 287 -25.00 27.03 12.46
N SER A 288 -24.98 26.40 11.28
CA SER A 288 -26.19 26.14 10.48
C SER A 288 -26.59 24.67 10.52
N ILE A 289 -27.89 24.41 10.70
CA ILE A 289 -28.49 23.06 10.74
C ILE A 289 -29.45 22.93 9.57
N GLN A 290 -29.28 21.91 8.73
CA GLN A 290 -30.30 21.56 7.73
C GLN A 290 -31.37 20.64 8.35
N VAL A 291 -32.61 21.11 8.38
CA VAL A 291 -33.78 20.35 8.86
C VAL A 291 -34.83 20.35 7.75
N LYS A 292 -35.16 19.17 7.21
CA LYS A 292 -36.16 18.98 6.14
C LYS A 292 -35.96 19.83 4.87
N GLY A 293 -34.75 20.34 4.63
CA GLY A 293 -34.41 21.20 3.48
C GLY A 293 -34.29 22.69 3.81
N GLU A 294 -34.73 23.11 5.00
CA GLU A 294 -34.51 24.48 5.51
C GLU A 294 -33.18 24.55 6.28
N THR A 295 -32.50 25.69 6.19
CA THR A 295 -31.24 25.93 6.93
C THR A 295 -31.52 26.88 8.09
N ILE A 296 -31.40 26.38 9.32
CA ILE A 296 -31.64 27.13 10.56
C ILE A 296 -30.28 27.55 11.13
N GLU A 297 -30.07 28.84 11.35
CA GLU A 297 -28.91 29.34 12.12
C GLU A 297 -29.18 29.26 13.62
N VAL A 298 -28.21 28.72 14.37
CA VAL A 298 -28.26 28.57 15.82
C VAL A 298 -26.96 29.11 16.41
N PHE A 299 -27.06 29.81 17.54
CA PHE A 299 -25.87 30.27 18.27
C PHE A 299 -25.18 29.10 18.98
N ASN A 300 -23.85 29.07 18.90
CA ASN A 300 -23.01 28.17 19.67
C ASN A 300 -23.10 28.51 21.17
N THR A 301 -22.86 27.51 22.02
CA THR A 301 -22.53 27.74 23.44
C THR A 301 -21.08 28.23 23.58
N LEU A 302 -20.74 28.87 24.71
CA LEU A 302 -19.38 29.30 25.03
C LEU A 302 -18.34 28.19 24.82
N LYS A 303 -18.63 26.97 25.32
CA LYS A 303 -17.74 25.81 25.14
C LYS A 303 -17.55 25.46 23.66
N GLN A 304 -18.63 25.45 22.87
CA GLN A 304 -18.56 25.14 21.44
C GLN A 304 -17.76 26.18 20.65
N ALA A 305 -17.92 27.48 20.94
CA ALA A 305 -17.15 28.53 20.27
C ALA A 305 -15.64 28.46 20.59
N ILE A 306 -15.27 28.15 21.85
CA ILE A 306 -13.88 27.85 22.23
C ILE A 306 -13.37 26.61 21.48
N THR A 307 -14.16 25.54 21.37
CA THR A 307 -13.80 24.35 20.59
C THR A 307 -13.59 24.68 19.10
N ILE A 308 -14.42 25.52 18.49
CA ILE A 308 -14.27 25.94 17.08
C ILE A 308 -13.01 26.77 16.87
N ARG A 309 -12.78 27.79 17.71
CA ARG A 309 -11.56 28.62 17.73
C ARG A 309 -10.29 27.75 17.85
N ASN A 310 -10.31 26.80 18.77
CA ASN A 310 -9.20 25.86 18.98
C ASN A 310 -9.03 24.93 17.75
N SER A 311 -10.14 24.44 17.17
CA SER A 311 -10.10 23.59 15.96
C SER A 311 -9.48 24.32 14.77
N MET A 312 -9.79 25.60 14.57
CA MET A 312 -9.16 26.44 13.54
C MET A 312 -7.63 26.54 13.75
N ALA A 313 -7.19 26.83 14.97
CA ALA A 313 -5.76 26.93 15.30
C ALA A 313 -4.98 25.63 15.00
N ARG A 314 -5.57 24.48 15.36
CA ARG A 314 -4.99 23.15 15.09
C ARG A 314 -4.91 22.84 13.60
N LEU A 315 -5.94 23.20 12.83
CA LEU A 315 -6.01 22.92 11.41
C LEU A 315 -5.08 23.84 10.60
N LEU A 316 -4.89 25.09 11.02
CA LEU A 316 -3.84 25.98 10.50
C LEU A 316 -2.45 25.38 10.73
N TYR A 317 -2.16 24.92 11.95
CA TYR A 317 -0.86 24.32 12.28
C TYR A 317 -0.59 23.04 11.48
N SER A 318 -1.60 22.18 11.36
CA SER A 318 -1.51 20.95 10.56
C SER A 318 -1.23 21.23 9.08
N ASN A 319 -1.83 22.28 8.50
CA ASN A 319 -1.55 22.68 7.12
C ASN A 319 -0.11 23.17 6.95
N VAL A 320 0.39 24.01 7.87
CA VAL A 320 1.80 24.45 7.87
C VAL A 320 2.76 23.25 7.98
N PHE A 321 2.50 22.31 8.88
CA PHE A 321 3.32 21.11 9.05
C PHE A 321 3.32 20.20 7.81
N ASN A 322 2.15 20.02 7.18
CA ASN A 322 2.01 19.27 5.93
C ASN A 322 2.78 19.94 4.78
N TYR A 323 2.68 21.27 4.64
CA TYR A 323 3.41 22.05 3.63
C TYR A 323 4.94 21.95 3.81
N ILE A 324 5.43 22.07 5.06
CA ILE A 324 6.84 21.89 5.39
C ILE A 324 7.30 20.48 4.98
N THR A 325 6.53 19.45 5.32
CA THR A 325 6.86 18.04 4.99
C THR A 325 6.86 17.80 3.48
N ALA A 326 5.93 18.40 2.74
CA ALA A 326 5.91 18.33 1.28
C ALA A 326 7.14 19.04 0.66
N SER A 327 7.52 20.20 1.19
CA SER A 327 8.70 20.95 0.73
C SER A 327 10.02 20.20 0.98
N ILE A 328 10.16 19.56 2.15
CA ILE A 328 11.29 18.67 2.47
C ILE A 328 11.40 17.54 1.45
N ASN A 329 10.27 16.87 1.14
CA ASN A 329 10.26 15.77 0.17
C ASN A 329 10.56 16.20 -1.26
N ASN A 330 10.11 17.39 -1.67
CA ASN A 330 10.41 17.93 -3.00
C ASN A 330 11.90 18.30 -3.14
N CYS A 331 12.56 18.71 -2.06
CA CYS A 331 14.00 19.03 -2.04
C CYS A 331 14.88 17.77 -2.01
N LEU A 332 14.52 16.76 -1.23
CA LEU A 332 15.29 15.53 -1.03
C LEU A 332 14.93 14.38 -1.98
N GLY A 333 14.06 14.64 -2.96
CA GLY A 333 13.61 13.67 -3.94
C GLY A 333 14.74 13.01 -4.72
N GLY A 334 14.54 11.75 -5.10
CA GLY A 334 15.48 10.94 -5.86
C GLY A 334 14.83 9.63 -6.31
N SER A 335 15.57 8.83 -7.08
CA SER A 335 15.16 7.52 -7.57
C SER A 335 16.13 6.44 -7.08
N GLY A 336 15.64 5.24 -6.81
CA GLY A 336 16.46 4.09 -6.42
C GLY A 336 15.66 2.79 -6.48
N GLU A 337 16.32 1.70 -6.82
CA GLU A 337 15.71 0.36 -6.89
C GLU A 337 15.43 -0.21 -5.49
N HIS A 338 16.27 0.15 -4.52
CA HIS A 338 16.19 -0.34 -3.15
C HIS A 338 16.10 0.81 -2.15
N SER A 339 15.69 0.50 -0.92
CA SER A 339 15.55 1.49 0.13
C SER A 339 15.74 0.92 1.53
N ILE A 340 16.33 1.73 2.41
CA ILE A 340 16.41 1.49 3.85
C ILE A 340 15.61 2.57 4.54
N SER A 341 14.59 2.16 5.30
CA SER A 341 13.77 3.06 6.10
C SER A 341 14.22 3.07 7.55
N VAL A 342 14.27 4.24 8.18
CA VAL A 342 14.45 4.38 9.63
C VAL A 342 13.16 4.95 10.22
N LEU A 343 12.54 4.21 11.12
CA LEU A 343 11.27 4.55 11.74
C LEU A 343 11.49 4.96 13.20
N ASP A 344 11.25 6.24 13.49
CA ASP A 344 11.26 6.85 14.83
C ASP A 344 9.80 7.22 15.20
N ILE A 345 9.20 6.42 16.08
CA ILE A 345 7.83 6.65 16.59
C ILE A 345 7.89 7.29 17.98
N PHE A 346 6.82 7.98 18.37
CA PHE A 346 6.62 8.36 19.77
C PHE A 346 6.57 7.11 20.68
N GLY A 347 6.98 7.28 21.94
CA GLY A 347 6.95 6.17 22.90
C GLY A 347 5.54 5.87 23.40
N PHE A 348 5.40 4.79 24.17
CA PHE A 348 4.24 4.58 25.02
C PHE A 348 4.20 5.64 26.14
N GLU A 349 3.01 6.14 26.49
CA GLU A 349 2.84 7.27 27.42
C GLU A 349 1.80 6.99 28.50
N ILE A 350 2.18 7.21 29.76
CA ILE A 350 1.32 7.09 30.94
C ILE A 350 1.49 8.35 31.78
N PHE A 351 0.44 9.17 31.84
CA PHE A 351 0.37 10.38 32.67
C PHE A 351 -0.70 10.24 33.76
N GLU A 352 -0.76 11.20 34.69
CA GLU A 352 -1.82 11.26 35.71
C GLU A 352 -3.23 11.48 35.10
N SER A 353 -3.26 12.12 33.92
CA SER A 353 -4.44 12.40 33.12
C SER A 353 -4.19 11.98 31.68
N ASN A 354 -4.94 11.01 31.16
CA ASN A 354 -4.80 10.52 29.78
C ASN A 354 -6.10 10.76 29.00
N GLY A 355 -5.99 11.35 27.81
CA GLY A 355 -7.13 11.62 26.92
C GLY A 355 -7.12 10.75 25.66
N LEU A 356 -7.88 11.19 24.65
CA LEU A 356 -7.95 10.47 23.36
C LEU A 356 -6.58 10.41 22.65
N ASP A 357 -5.75 11.45 22.77
CA ASP A 357 -4.45 11.49 22.09
C ASP A 357 -3.51 10.42 22.64
N GLN A 358 -3.44 10.27 23.98
CA GLN A 358 -2.69 9.21 24.66
C GLN A 358 -3.24 7.82 24.32
N LEU A 359 -4.58 7.66 24.24
CA LEU A 359 -5.19 6.40 23.83
C LEU A 359 -4.74 6.00 22.41
N CYS A 360 -4.76 6.96 21.49
CA CYS A 360 -4.34 6.77 20.11
C CYS A 360 -2.83 6.45 20.02
N ILE A 361 -1.97 7.18 20.74
CA ILE A 361 -0.53 6.91 20.89
C ILE A 361 -0.26 5.49 21.42
N ASN A 362 -0.93 5.10 22.49
CA ASN A 362 -0.74 3.80 23.12
C ASN A 362 -1.30 2.66 22.24
N TRP A 363 -2.40 2.90 21.52
CA TRP A 363 -2.92 1.98 20.50
C TRP A 363 -1.95 1.78 19.32
N THR A 364 -1.24 2.83 18.85
CA THR A 364 -0.16 2.65 17.85
C THR A 364 0.94 1.73 18.38
N ASN A 365 1.41 1.98 19.60
CA ASN A 365 2.45 1.17 20.23
C ASN A 365 1.96 -0.29 20.43
N GLU A 366 0.73 -0.49 20.88
CA GLU A 366 0.07 -1.79 21.01
C GLU A 366 0.07 -2.55 19.67
N LYS A 367 -0.26 -1.86 18.58
CA LYS A 367 -0.38 -2.47 17.25
C LYS A 367 0.98 -2.80 16.63
N ILE A 368 1.98 -1.94 16.83
CA ILE A 368 3.37 -2.21 16.40
C ILE A 368 3.97 -3.38 17.22
N GLN A 369 3.69 -3.45 18.52
CA GLN A 369 4.10 -4.60 19.35
C GLN A 369 3.36 -5.87 18.93
N ASN A 370 2.08 -5.80 18.53
CA ASN A 370 1.32 -6.93 18.01
C ASN A 370 1.89 -7.48 16.69
N ASP A 371 2.24 -6.59 15.75
CA ASP A 371 2.89 -6.97 14.48
C ASP A 371 4.29 -7.57 14.71
N PHE A 372 5.07 -7.00 15.64
CA PHE A 372 6.34 -7.57 16.09
C PHE A 372 6.16 -8.99 16.63
N ILE A 373 5.25 -9.20 17.61
CA ILE A 373 4.96 -10.53 18.17
C ILE A 373 4.50 -11.49 17.06
N LYS A 374 3.61 -11.05 16.17
CA LYS A 374 3.11 -11.90 15.08
C LYS A 374 4.26 -12.38 14.18
N LYS A 375 5.09 -11.47 13.66
CA LYS A 375 6.19 -11.81 12.75
C LYS A 375 7.29 -12.63 13.42
N ILE A 376 7.78 -12.17 14.57
CA ILE A 376 8.95 -12.74 15.24
C ILE A 376 8.61 -14.06 15.94
N PHE A 377 7.41 -14.19 16.48
CA PHE A 377 7.00 -15.41 17.17
C PHE A 377 6.13 -16.31 16.30
N ARG A 378 4.91 -15.89 15.93
CA ARG A 378 3.93 -16.79 15.28
C ARG A 378 4.34 -17.22 13.88
N ASP A 379 4.75 -16.28 13.05
CA ASP A 379 5.06 -16.55 11.64
C ASP A 379 6.36 -17.38 11.53
N LYS A 380 7.39 -17.10 12.35
CA LYS A 380 8.59 -17.94 12.48
C LYS A 380 8.29 -19.34 13.04
N GLN A 381 7.57 -19.45 14.16
CA GLN A 381 7.19 -20.75 14.75
C GLN A 381 6.42 -21.62 13.75
N LYS A 382 5.49 -21.01 13.00
CA LYS A 382 4.76 -21.70 11.93
C LYS A 382 5.72 -22.19 10.84
N MET A 383 6.57 -21.32 10.32
CA MET A 383 7.51 -21.66 9.25
C MET A 383 8.50 -22.76 9.69
N TYR A 384 9.03 -22.72 10.91
CA TYR A 384 9.96 -23.75 11.40
C TYR A 384 9.28 -25.13 11.50
N LYS A 385 8.01 -25.15 11.95
CA LYS A 385 7.19 -26.37 11.97
C LYS A 385 6.83 -26.88 10.56
N GLU A 386 6.65 -25.99 9.58
CA GLU A 386 6.41 -26.34 8.17
C GLU A 386 7.70 -26.82 7.47
N GLU A 387 8.86 -26.31 7.86
CA GLU A 387 10.18 -26.63 7.29
C GLU A 387 10.88 -27.82 7.96
N GLY A 388 10.28 -28.42 9.00
CA GLY A 388 10.83 -29.59 9.71
C GLY A 388 11.97 -29.28 10.69
N ILE A 389 12.15 -28.01 11.08
CA ILE A 389 13.18 -27.58 12.04
C ILE A 389 12.67 -27.80 13.48
N GLU A 390 13.53 -28.30 14.37
CA GLU A 390 13.16 -28.49 15.78
C GLU A 390 12.79 -27.16 16.45
N TRP A 391 11.67 -27.15 17.17
CA TRP A 391 11.15 -25.96 17.84
C TRP A 391 10.55 -26.31 19.21
N SER A 392 10.95 -25.60 20.26
CA SER A 392 10.28 -25.66 21.56
C SER A 392 9.33 -24.48 21.74
N ASP A 393 8.07 -24.78 22.09
CA ASP A 393 7.04 -23.75 22.23
C ASP A 393 7.34 -22.83 23.42
N VAL A 394 7.57 -21.55 23.14
CA VAL A 394 7.84 -20.50 24.13
C VAL A 394 6.54 -19.75 24.42
N GLU A 395 6.12 -19.67 25.67
CA GLU A 395 5.00 -18.79 26.03
C GLU A 395 5.40 -17.32 25.82
N CYS A 396 4.58 -16.59 25.04
CA CYS A 396 4.79 -15.19 24.69
C CYS A 396 3.55 -14.37 25.08
N PHE A 397 3.75 -13.11 25.46
CA PHE A 397 2.66 -12.20 25.81
C PHE A 397 1.79 -11.88 24.59
N ASP A 398 0.55 -12.38 24.56
CA ASP A 398 -0.39 -12.09 23.47
C ASP A 398 -1.27 -10.86 23.77
N ASN A 399 -1.03 -9.79 23.02
CA ASN A 399 -1.83 -8.57 23.08
C ASN A 399 -2.94 -8.49 22.01
N ASN A 400 -3.13 -9.53 21.19
CA ASN A 400 -4.13 -9.56 20.12
C ASN A 400 -5.56 -9.28 20.63
N GLN A 401 -5.91 -9.73 21.84
CA GLN A 401 -7.21 -9.42 22.45
C GLN A 401 -7.41 -7.91 22.69
N CYS A 402 -6.35 -7.17 23.01
CA CYS A 402 -6.44 -5.71 23.16
C CYS A 402 -6.69 -5.03 21.81
N ILE A 403 -6.00 -5.47 20.74
CA ILE A 403 -6.22 -4.99 19.37
C ILE A 403 -7.64 -5.31 18.90
N LEU A 404 -8.15 -6.50 19.19
CA LEU A 404 -9.55 -6.86 18.88
C LEU A 404 -10.53 -5.94 19.63
N ASP A 405 -10.33 -5.68 20.93
CA ASP A 405 -11.20 -4.78 21.69
C ASP A 405 -11.15 -3.32 21.19
N PHE A 406 -10.06 -2.88 20.57
CA PHE A 406 -9.98 -1.60 19.86
C PHE A 406 -10.68 -1.60 18.48
N GLU A 407 -10.43 -2.62 17.65
CA GLU A 407 -10.65 -2.54 16.19
C GLU A 407 -11.78 -3.40 15.61
N LYS A 408 -12.29 -4.38 16.37
CA LYS A 408 -13.42 -5.23 15.93
C LYS A 408 -14.66 -4.38 15.61
N PRO A 409 -15.63 -4.88 14.82
CA PRO A 409 -16.94 -4.23 14.70
C PRO A 409 -17.57 -4.01 16.09
N CYS A 410 -17.99 -2.78 16.39
CA CYS A 410 -18.40 -2.35 17.74
C CYS A 410 -17.30 -2.41 18.81
N GLY A 411 -16.02 -2.34 18.39
CA GLY A 411 -14.85 -2.12 19.24
C GLY A 411 -14.78 -0.67 19.75
N LEU A 412 -13.83 -0.37 20.65
CA LEU A 412 -13.76 0.94 21.30
C LEU A 412 -13.76 2.11 20.30
N MET A 413 -13.03 1.96 19.19
CA MET A 413 -12.91 3.01 18.19
C MET A 413 -14.23 3.28 17.45
N ASP A 414 -14.94 2.22 17.04
CA ASP A 414 -16.28 2.32 16.44
C ASP A 414 -17.28 2.96 17.41
N LEU A 415 -17.24 2.59 18.70
CA LEU A 415 -18.13 3.14 19.73
C LEU A 415 -17.85 4.63 19.99
N ILE A 416 -16.58 5.06 19.98
CA ILE A 416 -16.21 6.47 20.09
C ILE A 416 -16.76 7.23 18.89
N SER A 417 -16.53 6.77 17.65
CA SER A 417 -17.04 7.43 16.44
C SER A 417 -18.57 7.50 16.41
N GLU A 418 -19.26 6.40 16.73
CA GLU A 418 -20.73 6.36 16.76
C GLU A 418 -21.30 7.37 17.76
N GLU A 419 -20.84 7.38 19.02
CA GLU A 419 -21.31 8.33 20.03
C GLU A 419 -20.82 9.77 19.77
N SER A 420 -19.73 9.95 19.02
CA SER A 420 -19.27 11.28 18.59
C SER A 420 -20.25 11.93 17.62
N PHE A 421 -20.75 11.17 16.63
CA PHE A 421 -21.61 11.71 15.57
C PHE A 421 -23.11 11.44 15.74
N ASN A 422 -23.51 10.66 16.75
CA ASN A 422 -24.91 10.50 17.18
C ASN A 422 -25.46 11.83 17.74
N ALA A 423 -26.64 12.24 17.27
CA ALA A 423 -27.31 13.49 17.66
C ALA A 423 -27.62 13.59 19.17
N TRP A 424 -27.74 12.46 19.88
CA TRP A 424 -27.94 12.39 21.33
C TRP A 424 -26.75 11.74 22.07
N GLY A 425 -25.62 11.57 21.37
CA GLY A 425 -24.47 10.86 21.91
C GLY A 425 -23.85 11.60 23.11
N ASN A 426 -23.46 10.86 24.14
CA ASN A 426 -22.88 11.46 25.34
C ASN A 426 -22.01 10.47 26.13
N VAL A 427 -21.23 10.98 27.08
CA VAL A 427 -20.23 10.19 27.82
C VAL A 427 -20.86 9.03 28.62
N LYS A 428 -22.07 9.20 29.14
CA LYS A 428 -22.79 8.14 29.86
C LYS A 428 -23.24 7.04 28.91
N ASN A 429 -23.79 7.40 27.75
CA ASN A 429 -24.13 6.44 26.70
C ASN A 429 -22.89 5.66 26.23
N LEU A 430 -21.78 6.35 25.98
CA LEU A 430 -20.50 5.73 25.59
C LEU A 430 -20.01 4.76 26.67
N SER A 431 -20.03 5.15 27.95
CA SER A 431 -19.66 4.29 29.08
C SER A 431 -20.55 3.03 29.17
N VAL A 432 -21.87 3.17 29.02
CA VAL A 432 -22.80 2.02 28.99
C VAL A 432 -22.53 1.11 27.80
N LYS A 433 -22.28 1.66 26.60
CA LYS A 433 -21.90 0.89 25.41
C LYS A 433 -20.60 0.13 25.61
N ILE A 434 -19.54 0.79 26.08
CA ILE A 434 -18.25 0.16 26.40
C ILE A 434 -18.48 -1.01 27.36
N LYS A 435 -19.22 -0.81 28.47
CA LYS A 435 -19.51 -1.87 29.44
C LYS A 435 -20.32 -3.05 28.87
N ASN A 436 -21.13 -2.83 27.83
CA ASN A 436 -21.95 -3.88 27.23
C ASN A 436 -21.24 -4.64 26.09
N TYR A 437 -20.40 -3.96 25.30
CA TYR A 437 -19.73 -4.53 24.12
C TYR A 437 -18.26 -4.95 24.39
N LEU A 438 -17.64 -4.44 25.46
CA LEU A 438 -16.24 -4.70 25.83
C LEU A 438 -16.17 -5.24 27.27
N ASN A 439 -15.84 -6.52 27.39
CA ASN A 439 -15.66 -7.23 28.66
C ASN A 439 -14.24 -7.86 28.78
N GLY A 440 -13.31 -7.43 27.93
CA GLY A 440 -11.94 -7.95 27.86
C GLY A 440 -10.92 -7.03 28.52
N ARG A 441 -9.96 -6.52 27.74
CA ARG A 441 -8.85 -5.68 28.24
C ARG A 441 -9.29 -4.26 28.60
N ILE A 442 -10.50 -3.84 28.20
CA ILE A 442 -11.04 -2.49 28.37
C ILE A 442 -12.19 -2.54 29.39
N ARG A 443 -12.10 -1.77 30.48
CA ARG A 443 -13.04 -1.78 31.61
C ARG A 443 -13.49 -0.35 31.96
N THR A 444 -14.77 -0.16 32.29
CA THR A 444 -15.28 1.14 32.80
C THR A 444 -14.99 1.35 34.28
N LYS A 445 -14.64 2.57 34.68
CA LYS A 445 -14.40 2.99 36.07
C LYS A 445 -15.33 4.17 36.44
N ALA A 446 -15.59 4.36 37.74
CA ALA A 446 -16.39 5.48 38.22
C ALA A 446 -15.75 6.84 37.84
N GLY A 447 -16.60 7.87 37.63
CA GLY A 447 -16.14 9.22 37.27
C GLY A 447 -15.84 9.41 35.78
N ASP A 448 -16.61 8.76 34.90
CA ASP A 448 -16.49 8.88 33.43
C ASP A 448 -15.11 8.47 32.88
N LYS A 449 -14.48 7.44 33.48
CA LYS A 449 -13.18 6.90 33.07
C LYS A 449 -13.26 5.48 32.51
N ILE A 450 -12.27 5.11 31.71
CA ILE A 450 -11.97 3.70 31.37
C ILE A 450 -10.55 3.34 31.79
N VAL A 451 -10.31 2.05 32.00
CA VAL A 451 -8.99 1.45 32.17
C VAL A 451 -8.76 0.50 31.02
N VAL A 452 -7.63 0.64 30.32
CA VAL A 452 -7.18 -0.31 29.29
C VAL A 452 -5.93 -1.03 29.80
N SER A 453 -5.98 -2.35 29.82
CA SER A 453 -4.87 -3.22 30.17
C SER A 453 -3.98 -3.47 28.94
N HIS A 454 -3.08 -2.53 28.67
CA HIS A 454 -2.12 -2.56 27.57
C HIS A 454 -0.96 -3.55 27.83
N TYR A 455 -0.10 -3.76 26.82
CA TYR A 455 1.16 -4.49 27.03
C TYR A 455 2.08 -3.81 28.05
N ALA A 456 2.06 -2.48 28.12
CA ALA A 456 2.83 -1.67 29.07
C ALA A 456 2.05 -1.34 30.38
N GLY A 457 1.06 -2.17 30.72
CA GLY A 457 0.28 -2.07 31.96
C GLY A 457 -1.08 -1.38 31.85
N ASP A 458 -1.75 -1.20 32.99
CA ASP A 458 -3.07 -0.59 33.08
C ASP A 458 -2.96 0.96 32.97
N VAL A 459 -3.66 1.55 31.99
CA VAL A 459 -3.73 3.01 31.79
C VAL A 459 -5.16 3.51 31.95
N GLU A 460 -5.35 4.58 32.73
CA GLU A 460 -6.67 5.20 32.95
C GLU A 460 -6.90 6.41 32.04
N TYR A 461 -7.99 6.40 31.27
CA TYR A 461 -8.37 7.46 30.32
C TYR A 461 -9.69 8.12 30.68
N ASP A 462 -9.81 9.42 30.40
CA ASP A 462 -11.03 10.22 30.60
C ASP A 462 -11.92 10.22 29.34
N LEU A 463 -13.14 9.66 29.44
CA LEU A 463 -14.08 9.57 28.33
C LEU A 463 -14.62 10.93 27.87
N ARG A 464 -14.54 11.97 28.72
CA ARG A 464 -14.96 13.33 28.35
C ARG A 464 -14.08 13.88 27.23
N SER A 465 -12.77 13.56 27.27
CA SER A 465 -11.83 13.89 26.21
C SER A 465 -12.15 13.19 24.88
N PHE A 466 -12.82 12.03 24.88
CA PHE A 466 -12.99 11.23 23.66
C PHE A 466 -14.00 11.86 22.72
N LEU A 467 -15.20 12.14 23.24
CA LEU A 467 -16.26 12.76 22.45
C LEU A 467 -15.91 14.20 22.07
N ASP A 468 -15.37 14.99 23.00
CA ASP A 468 -15.03 16.39 22.69
C ASP A 468 -13.98 16.49 21.58
N LYS A 469 -12.89 15.69 21.62
CA LYS A 469 -11.84 15.72 20.59
C LYS A 469 -12.26 15.09 19.26
N ASN A 470 -13.03 14.00 19.27
CA ASN A 470 -13.46 13.34 18.03
C ASN A 470 -14.64 14.07 17.32
N ARG A 471 -15.26 15.05 17.97
CA ARG A 471 -16.31 15.92 17.41
C ARG A 471 -15.79 17.20 16.75
N GLU A 472 -14.48 17.45 16.80
CA GLU A 472 -13.89 18.72 16.38
C GLU A 472 -14.16 19.01 14.90
N LYS A 473 -14.60 20.24 14.63
CA LYS A 473 -14.93 20.73 13.28
C LYS A 473 -14.24 22.07 13.08
N GLY A 474 -13.09 22.05 12.41
CA GLY A 474 -12.46 23.26 11.88
C GLY A 474 -13.02 23.55 10.48
N ASN A 475 -13.49 24.77 10.24
CA ASN A 475 -13.86 25.24 8.90
C ASN A 475 -12.88 26.33 8.46
N LEU A 476 -11.92 25.99 7.60
CA LEU A 476 -10.96 26.97 7.07
C LEU A 476 -11.43 27.69 5.80
N ARG A 477 -12.67 27.49 5.32
CA ARG A 477 -13.17 28.13 4.07
C ARG A 477 -13.18 29.67 4.10
N ILE A 478 -13.04 30.28 5.29
CA ILE A 478 -12.91 31.74 5.46
C ILE A 478 -11.48 32.24 5.23
N PHE A 479 -10.47 31.37 5.27
CA PHE A 479 -9.07 31.73 5.13
C PHE A 479 -8.65 31.69 3.66
N LYS A 480 -7.96 32.75 3.21
CA LYS A 480 -7.35 32.81 1.87
C LYS A 480 -5.83 32.81 2.01
N ASN A 481 -5.24 31.63 2.22
CA ASN A 481 -3.80 31.46 2.36
C ASN A 481 -3.32 30.32 1.45
N PRO A 482 -2.28 30.52 0.60
CA PRO A 482 -1.76 29.48 -0.30
C PRO A 482 -1.17 28.25 0.42
N LEU A 483 -0.94 28.31 1.73
CA LEU A 483 -0.51 27.17 2.56
C LEU A 483 -1.67 26.30 3.06
N ILE A 484 -2.93 26.73 2.87
CA ILE A 484 -4.13 26.00 3.33
C ILE A 484 -4.74 25.27 2.13
N ALA A 485 -4.87 23.95 2.24
CA ALA A 485 -5.68 23.18 1.30
C ALA A 485 -7.17 23.29 1.66
N ASP A 486 -8.05 23.42 0.64
CA ASP A 486 -9.51 23.35 0.80
C ASP A 486 -9.97 21.90 1.11
N GLU A 487 -9.73 21.44 2.34
CA GLU A 487 -10.24 20.15 2.81
C GLU A 487 -11.73 20.26 3.20
N GLU A 488 -12.56 19.36 2.66
CA GLU A 488 -13.96 19.23 3.10
C GLU A 488 -14.04 18.56 4.49
N SER A 489 -14.02 19.38 5.53
CA SER A 489 -13.94 18.95 6.93
C SER A 489 -15.17 18.15 7.41
N LYS A 490 -15.10 16.83 7.25
CA LYS A 490 -15.78 15.83 8.10
C LYS A 490 -14.77 14.77 8.54
N GLU A 491 -13.68 15.21 9.17
CA GLU A 491 -12.71 14.29 9.77
C GLU A 491 -13.27 13.69 11.06
N ASP A 492 -13.48 12.38 11.05
CA ASP A 492 -13.51 11.54 12.23
C ASP A 492 -12.04 11.29 12.62
N LEU A 493 -11.57 11.88 13.72
CA LEU A 493 -10.17 11.83 14.16
C LEU A 493 -9.73 10.38 14.41
N VAL A 494 -10.59 9.56 15.03
CA VAL A 494 -10.35 8.13 15.28
C VAL A 494 -10.19 7.38 13.95
N LYS A 495 -11.02 7.67 12.96
CA LYS A 495 -10.90 7.08 11.62
C LYS A 495 -9.62 7.52 10.90
N TYR A 496 -9.31 8.83 10.90
CA TYR A 496 -8.05 9.36 10.34
C TYR A 496 -6.84 8.65 10.95
N PHE A 497 -6.85 8.46 12.28
CA PHE A 497 -5.81 7.78 13.02
C PHE A 497 -5.68 6.30 12.62
N LYS A 498 -6.81 5.58 12.51
CA LYS A 498 -6.90 4.19 12.02
C LYS A 498 -6.29 4.04 10.62
N ASP A 499 -6.70 4.91 9.68
CA ASP A 499 -6.25 4.87 8.29
C ASP A 499 -4.75 5.21 8.16
N SER A 500 -4.26 6.16 8.96
CA SER A 500 -2.83 6.56 8.99
C SER A 500 -1.93 5.45 9.55
N MET A 501 -2.33 4.79 10.65
CA MET A 501 -1.59 3.64 11.19
C MET A 501 -1.61 2.42 10.26
N ASN A 502 -2.74 2.15 9.60
CA ASN A 502 -2.83 1.04 8.66
C ASN A 502 -1.87 1.24 7.47
N LYS A 503 -1.75 2.47 6.96
CA LYS A 503 -0.73 2.83 5.93
C LYS A 503 0.70 2.60 6.44
N LEU A 504 1.00 3.03 7.67
CA LEU A 504 2.31 2.82 8.29
C LEU A 504 2.65 1.31 8.38
N LEU A 505 1.74 0.50 8.90
CA LEU A 505 1.95 -0.93 9.08
C LEU A 505 2.06 -1.69 7.77
N SER A 506 1.20 -1.43 6.78
CA SER A 506 1.35 -2.04 5.44
C SER A 506 2.74 -1.78 4.88
N SER A 507 3.25 -0.56 5.00
CA SER A 507 4.54 -0.19 4.46
C SER A 507 5.76 -0.63 5.31
N ILE A 508 5.55 -1.09 6.55
CA ILE A 508 6.55 -1.86 7.31
C ILE A 508 6.51 -3.32 6.85
N ASN A 509 5.32 -3.86 6.56
CA ASN A 509 5.10 -5.26 6.19
C ASN A 509 5.56 -5.60 4.77
N GLU A 510 5.74 -4.59 3.92
CA GLU A 510 6.39 -4.65 2.60
C GLU A 510 7.94 -4.74 2.67
N THR A 511 8.53 -4.74 3.86
CA THR A 511 9.99 -4.67 4.06
C THR A 511 10.49 -5.64 5.13
N GLN A 512 11.75 -6.07 5.06
CA GLN A 512 12.37 -6.77 6.18
C GLN A 512 12.63 -5.81 7.34
N ALA A 513 12.22 -6.19 8.55
CA ALA A 513 12.23 -5.33 9.72
C ALA A 513 13.29 -5.74 10.74
N LYS A 514 14.09 -4.77 11.20
CA LYS A 514 15.06 -4.93 12.30
C LYS A 514 14.72 -3.98 13.45
N TYR A 515 14.91 -4.43 14.68
CA TYR A 515 14.32 -3.77 15.85
C TYR A 515 15.39 -3.28 16.83
N ILE A 516 15.37 -1.99 17.15
CA ILE A 516 16.14 -1.37 18.22
C ILE A 516 15.17 -1.01 19.35
N LYS A 517 15.42 -1.54 20.56
CA LYS A 517 14.66 -1.25 21.78
C LYS A 517 15.49 -0.32 22.68
N CYS A 518 15.05 0.93 22.78
CA CYS A 518 15.68 1.97 23.56
C CYS A 518 15.11 1.99 25.00
N ILE A 519 15.98 1.83 26.00
CA ILE A 519 15.66 1.69 27.43
C ILE A 519 16.09 2.94 28.20
N ARG A 520 15.22 3.42 29.09
CA ARG A 520 15.52 4.49 30.04
C ARG A 520 16.11 3.89 31.33
N PRO A 521 17.35 4.25 31.73
CA PRO A 521 17.97 3.65 32.92
C PRO A 521 17.53 4.31 34.24
N ASN A 522 17.03 5.55 34.24
CA ASN A 522 16.52 6.20 35.45
C ASN A 522 15.48 7.29 35.16
N SER A 523 14.60 7.55 36.13
CA SER A 523 13.63 8.65 36.08
C SER A 523 14.27 10.04 36.20
N HIS A 524 15.38 10.16 36.91
CA HIS A 524 16.05 11.41 37.27
C HIS A 524 16.81 12.14 36.13
N ARG A 525 16.88 11.53 34.92
CA ARG A 525 17.64 12.04 33.75
C ARG A 525 19.13 12.29 34.05
N ARG A 526 19.77 11.45 34.85
CA ARG A 526 21.19 11.58 35.24
C ARG A 526 22.05 10.47 34.66
N PRO A 527 23.29 10.76 34.22
CA PRO A 527 24.20 9.73 33.75
C PRO A 527 24.61 8.79 34.89
N ARG A 528 24.92 7.53 34.54
CA ARG A 528 25.47 6.49 35.44
C ARG A 528 24.60 6.11 36.64
N ILE A 529 23.32 6.51 36.66
CA ILE A 529 22.32 6.01 37.60
C ILE A 529 21.48 4.94 36.90
N PHE A 530 21.39 3.76 37.52
CA PHE A 530 20.60 2.64 37.03
C PHE A 530 19.51 2.28 38.06
N ASP A 531 18.25 2.40 37.66
CA ASP A 531 17.09 2.03 38.43
C ASP A 531 16.63 0.63 37.99
N ARG A 532 16.96 -0.37 38.81
CA ARG A 532 16.66 -1.77 38.52
C ARG A 532 15.17 -2.04 38.36
N GLN A 533 14.29 -1.33 39.08
CA GLN A 533 12.84 -1.54 38.99
C GLN A 533 12.29 -0.95 37.70
N LEU A 534 12.74 0.25 37.32
CA LEU A 534 12.35 0.90 36.07
C LEU A 534 12.84 0.12 34.84
N VAL A 535 14.05 -0.43 34.88
CA VAL A 535 14.59 -1.24 33.76
C VAL A 535 13.93 -2.61 33.69
N SER A 536 13.75 -3.31 34.82
CA SER A 536 12.97 -4.57 34.90
C SER A 536 11.59 -4.41 34.27
N LYS A 537 10.84 -3.38 34.67
CA LYS A 537 9.53 -3.03 34.11
C LYS A 537 9.59 -2.89 32.57
N GLN A 538 10.47 -2.06 32.04
CA GLN A 538 10.60 -1.86 30.59
C GLN A 538 10.99 -3.14 29.82
N LEU A 539 11.83 -4.01 30.40
CA LEU A 539 12.24 -5.28 29.79
C LEU A 539 11.06 -6.26 29.69
N ALA A 540 10.26 -6.36 30.76
CA ALA A 540 9.05 -7.18 30.79
C ALA A 540 8.01 -6.66 29.79
N GLU A 541 7.74 -5.37 29.77
CA GLU A 541 6.78 -4.74 28.84
C GLU A 541 7.22 -4.87 27.38
N CYS A 542 8.51 -4.71 27.09
CA CYS A 542 9.02 -4.91 25.72
C CYS A 542 9.06 -6.40 25.30
N GLY A 543 8.81 -7.36 26.21
CA GLY A 543 8.90 -8.80 25.94
C GLY A 543 10.32 -9.27 25.62
N ILE A 544 11.34 -8.64 26.20
CA ILE A 544 12.75 -8.89 25.85
C ILE A 544 13.16 -10.30 26.23
N LEU A 545 12.71 -10.81 27.39
CA LEU A 545 13.08 -12.14 27.87
C LEU A 545 12.58 -13.24 26.94
N GLU A 546 11.33 -13.12 26.50
CA GLU A 546 10.66 -14.01 25.54
C GLU A 546 11.31 -13.89 24.17
N THR A 547 11.64 -12.66 23.73
CA THR A 547 12.37 -12.41 22.49
C THR A 547 13.74 -13.09 22.48
N ILE A 548 14.47 -13.11 23.60
CA ILE A 548 15.75 -13.83 23.70
C ILE A 548 15.53 -15.35 23.64
N ARG A 549 14.51 -15.90 24.33
CA ARG A 549 14.17 -17.35 24.28
C ARG A 549 13.85 -17.81 22.85
N ILE A 550 13.13 -16.99 22.09
CA ILE A 550 12.81 -17.19 20.68
C ILE A 550 14.09 -17.09 19.83
N SER A 551 14.86 -16.01 19.99
CA SER A 551 16.06 -15.76 19.20
C SER A 551 17.16 -16.82 19.34
N LYS A 552 17.23 -17.52 20.47
CA LYS A 552 18.15 -18.66 20.66
C LYS A 552 17.79 -19.91 19.84
N GLN A 553 16.54 -20.01 19.37
CA GLN A 553 16.04 -21.11 18.56
C GLN A 553 15.90 -20.72 17.08
N CYS A 554 15.98 -19.42 16.76
CA CYS A 554 15.91 -18.94 15.40
C CYS A 554 17.30 -18.79 14.78
N PHE A 555 17.46 -19.30 13.56
CA PHE A 555 18.48 -18.84 12.64
C PHE A 555 18.18 -17.41 12.20
N PRO A 556 19.16 -16.48 12.26
CA PRO A 556 18.96 -15.09 11.87
C PRO A 556 18.82 -14.90 10.35
N GLN A 557 19.24 -15.88 9.54
CA GLN A 557 19.21 -15.83 8.09
C GLN A 557 18.57 -17.09 7.50
N GLU A 558 17.71 -16.89 6.50
CA GLU A 558 17.01 -17.94 5.78
C GLU A 558 16.88 -17.57 4.30
N MET A 559 16.94 -18.55 3.41
CA MET A 559 16.86 -18.35 1.96
C MET A 559 16.14 -19.54 1.31
N ALA A 560 15.34 -19.29 0.28
CA ALA A 560 14.70 -20.37 -0.49
C ALA A 560 15.78 -21.24 -1.17
N LYS A 561 15.56 -22.56 -1.28
CA LYS A 561 16.54 -23.49 -1.88
C LYS A 561 16.94 -23.06 -3.29
N ASP A 562 15.96 -22.76 -4.15
CA ASP A 562 16.20 -22.34 -5.54
C ASP A 562 17.01 -21.04 -5.62
N GLU A 563 16.73 -20.08 -4.73
CA GLU A 563 17.45 -18.81 -4.65
C GLU A 563 18.89 -19.03 -4.16
N PHE A 564 19.07 -19.79 -3.09
CA PHE A 564 20.38 -20.12 -2.53
C PHE A 564 21.26 -20.87 -3.54
N GLU A 565 20.70 -21.91 -4.17
CA GLU A 565 21.40 -22.72 -5.15
C GLU A 565 21.71 -21.91 -6.42
N SER A 566 20.82 -21.02 -6.86
CA SER A 566 21.10 -20.07 -7.95
C SER A 566 22.21 -19.07 -7.59
N ARG A 567 22.12 -18.43 -6.42
CA ARG A 567 23.01 -17.36 -5.96
C ARG A 567 24.43 -17.84 -5.66
N TYR A 568 24.57 -19.03 -5.07
CA TYR A 568 25.85 -19.59 -4.64
C TYR A 568 26.38 -20.72 -5.53
N ARG A 569 25.70 -21.07 -6.63
CA ARG A 569 26.12 -22.09 -7.62
C ARG A 569 27.60 -21.99 -8.01
N ILE A 570 28.08 -20.75 -8.17
CA ILE A 570 29.44 -20.42 -8.61
C ILE A 570 30.53 -20.87 -7.63
N LEU A 571 30.19 -21.10 -6.37
CA LEU A 571 31.13 -21.54 -5.33
C LEU A 571 31.35 -23.07 -5.33
N GLY A 572 30.54 -23.83 -6.07
CA GLY A 572 30.71 -25.28 -6.23
C GLY A 572 30.34 -26.12 -5.00
N PRO A 573 30.55 -27.45 -5.06
CA PRO A 573 30.08 -28.38 -4.02
C PRO A 573 30.84 -28.30 -2.69
N THR A 574 32.04 -27.68 -2.64
CA THR A 574 32.81 -27.46 -1.40
C THR A 574 32.19 -26.41 -0.46
N LEU A 575 31.02 -25.88 -0.82
CA LEU A 575 30.24 -24.92 -0.03
C LEU A 575 29.87 -25.46 1.35
N PHE A 576 29.29 -26.65 1.39
CA PHE A 576 28.72 -27.26 2.60
C PHE A 576 29.77 -27.80 3.58
N GLU A 577 31.04 -27.84 3.17
CA GLU A 577 32.16 -28.28 4.01
C GLU A 577 32.72 -27.16 4.92
N VAL A 578 32.33 -25.90 4.67
CA VAL A 578 32.97 -24.72 5.28
C VAL A 578 32.03 -23.87 6.14
N VAL A 579 30.71 -23.99 5.95
CA VAL A 579 29.70 -23.20 6.68
C VAL A 579 28.60 -24.08 7.25
N SER A 580 28.17 -23.78 8.48
CA SER A 580 27.05 -24.45 9.13
C SER A 580 25.73 -23.95 8.54
N ILE A 581 25.06 -24.81 7.77
CA ILE A 581 23.77 -24.54 7.15
C ILE A 581 22.83 -25.70 7.52
N GLU A 582 21.68 -25.38 8.12
CA GLU A 582 20.60 -26.33 8.30
C GLU A 582 19.67 -26.32 7.09
N LYS A 583 19.13 -27.50 6.75
CA LYS A 583 18.33 -27.72 5.55
C LYS A 583 16.90 -28.07 5.97
N GLY A 584 15.97 -27.14 5.74
CA GLY A 584 14.54 -27.40 5.86
C GLY A 584 13.98 -28.07 4.60
N GLU A 585 12.66 -28.13 4.49
CA GLU A 585 11.94 -28.70 3.33
C GLU A 585 11.99 -27.81 2.08
N THR A 586 11.88 -26.49 2.20
CA THR A 586 11.96 -25.55 1.06
C THR A 586 13.07 -24.50 1.20
N ARG A 587 13.69 -24.39 2.38
CA ARG A 587 14.69 -23.35 2.70
C ARG A 587 16.02 -23.91 3.22
N TYR A 588 17.05 -23.07 3.17
CA TYR A 588 18.30 -23.21 3.93
C TYR A 588 18.35 -22.15 5.03
N PHE A 589 18.79 -22.55 6.21
CA PHE A 589 18.90 -21.74 7.43
C PHE A 589 20.35 -21.61 7.86
N MET A 590 20.78 -20.42 8.26
CA MET A 590 22.18 -20.16 8.61
C MET A 590 22.35 -19.01 9.60
N ASN A 591 23.52 -18.96 10.23
CA ASN A 591 23.93 -17.82 11.04
C ASN A 591 24.51 -16.68 10.17
N ASN A 592 24.61 -15.48 10.74
CA ASN A 592 25.13 -14.29 10.04
C ASN A 592 26.60 -14.48 9.58
N GLU A 593 27.39 -15.27 10.32
CA GLU A 593 28.78 -15.54 9.98
C GLU A 593 28.91 -16.42 8.73
N SER A 594 28.09 -17.46 8.61
CA SER A 594 28.00 -18.31 7.41
C SER A 594 27.58 -17.49 6.20
N LEU A 595 26.54 -16.65 6.32
CA LEU A 595 26.13 -15.76 5.22
C LEU A 595 27.26 -14.81 4.79
N LYS A 596 27.99 -14.23 5.76
CA LYS A 596 29.14 -13.35 5.49
C LYS A 596 30.28 -14.08 4.78
N ILE A 597 30.59 -15.32 5.17
CA ILE A 597 31.61 -16.16 4.51
C ILE A 597 31.20 -16.49 3.06
N LEU A 598 29.93 -16.84 2.85
CA LEU A 598 29.36 -17.11 1.54
C LEU A 598 29.46 -15.89 0.61
N GLU A 599 29.00 -14.73 1.06
CA GLU A 599 29.03 -13.50 0.27
C GLU A 599 30.45 -13.00 0.01
N MET A 600 31.35 -13.08 1.00
CA MET A 600 32.76 -12.73 0.81
C MET A 600 33.41 -13.57 -0.29
N ARG A 601 33.22 -14.91 -0.27
CA ARG A 601 33.76 -15.80 -1.31
C ARG A 601 33.14 -15.54 -2.68
N ARG A 602 31.83 -15.29 -2.73
CA ARG A 602 31.09 -14.92 -3.96
C ARG A 602 31.63 -13.63 -4.59
N LEU A 603 31.87 -12.59 -3.79
CA LEU A 603 32.47 -11.34 -4.24
C LEU A 603 33.93 -11.53 -4.71
N MET A 604 34.74 -12.31 -3.98
CA MET A 604 36.11 -12.63 -4.39
C MET A 604 36.16 -13.35 -5.75
N PHE A 605 35.25 -14.31 -5.98
CA PHE A 605 35.14 -15.01 -7.26
C PHE A 605 34.77 -14.05 -8.40
N TYR A 606 33.78 -13.17 -8.20
CA TYR A 606 33.41 -12.18 -9.21
C TYR A 606 34.55 -11.21 -9.52
N ASP A 607 35.26 -10.68 -8.51
CA ASP A 607 36.40 -9.80 -8.71
C ASP A 607 37.54 -10.49 -9.48
N GLU A 608 37.83 -11.77 -9.18
CA GLU A 608 38.77 -12.55 -9.97
C GLU A 608 38.30 -12.73 -11.42
N CYS A 609 37.04 -13.06 -11.66
CA CYS A 609 36.45 -13.14 -13.00
C CYS A 609 36.55 -11.81 -13.74
N PHE A 610 36.20 -10.68 -13.11
CA PHE A 610 36.32 -9.35 -13.72
C PHE A 610 37.78 -8.98 -14.01
N ARG A 611 38.72 -9.27 -13.11
CA ARG A 611 40.16 -9.09 -13.36
C ARG A 611 40.65 -9.94 -14.54
N ASN A 612 40.20 -11.19 -14.64
CA ASN A 612 40.58 -12.10 -15.72
C ASN A 612 39.97 -11.69 -17.07
N ILE A 613 38.67 -11.34 -17.11
CA ILE A 613 37.99 -10.80 -18.30
C ILE A 613 38.64 -9.49 -18.76
N ARG A 614 38.93 -8.57 -17.83
CA ARG A 614 39.60 -7.29 -18.14
C ARG A 614 41.04 -7.49 -18.62
N ARG A 615 41.76 -8.49 -18.11
CA ARG A 615 43.10 -8.87 -18.61
C ARG A 615 43.01 -9.49 -20.01
N ALA A 616 42.03 -10.35 -20.27
CA ALA A 616 41.80 -10.94 -21.59
C ALA A 616 41.41 -9.89 -22.64
N LEU A 617 40.49 -8.97 -22.31
CA LEU A 617 40.12 -7.84 -23.16
C LEU A 617 41.31 -6.92 -23.45
N ARG A 618 42.11 -6.56 -22.43
CA ARG A 618 43.34 -5.78 -22.65
C ARG A 618 44.31 -6.52 -23.57
N SER A 619 44.60 -7.80 -23.30
CA SER A 619 45.48 -8.62 -24.14
C SER A 619 44.98 -8.75 -25.59
N TYR A 620 43.66 -8.84 -25.79
CA TYR A 620 43.04 -8.87 -27.13
C TYR A 620 43.21 -7.53 -27.88
N LEU A 621 43.00 -6.41 -27.17
CA LEU A 621 43.18 -5.06 -27.71
C LEU A 621 44.66 -4.76 -28.01
N ASP A 622 45.56 -5.07 -27.08
CA ASP A 622 47.02 -4.93 -27.23
C ASP A 622 47.54 -5.83 -28.36
N GLY A 623 46.98 -7.04 -28.51
CA GLY A 623 47.27 -7.95 -29.62
C GLY A 623 46.91 -7.36 -31.00
N ARG A 624 45.78 -6.65 -31.11
CA ARG A 624 45.44 -5.89 -32.32
C ARG A 624 46.33 -4.67 -32.56
N VAL A 625 46.84 -4.03 -31.50
CA VAL A 625 47.82 -2.93 -31.64
C VAL A 625 49.18 -3.45 -32.11
N LEU A 626 49.60 -4.63 -31.63
CA LEU A 626 50.80 -5.32 -32.11
C LEU A 626 50.67 -5.79 -33.57
N SER A 627 49.52 -6.35 -33.98
CA SER A 627 49.30 -6.72 -35.39
C SER A 627 49.26 -5.48 -36.30
N LYS A 628 48.65 -4.37 -35.86
CA LYS A 628 48.74 -3.08 -36.56
C LYS A 628 50.17 -2.52 -36.64
N LYS A 629 51.03 -2.75 -35.65
CA LYS A 629 52.45 -2.36 -35.71
C LYS A 629 53.27 -3.23 -36.67
N GLN A 630 52.98 -4.53 -36.76
CA GLN A 630 53.66 -5.40 -37.73
C GLN A 630 53.35 -5.02 -39.19
N SER A 631 52.13 -4.54 -39.48
CA SER A 631 51.78 -3.95 -40.77
C SER A 631 52.40 -2.58 -41.06
N ILE A 632 53.13 -1.97 -40.11
CA ILE A 632 53.92 -0.74 -40.32
C ILE A 632 55.41 -1.10 -40.30
N THR A 633 55.82 -1.94 -41.26
CA THR A 633 57.23 -2.27 -41.49
C THR A 633 57.61 -2.01 -42.95
N PHE A 634 57.47 -0.76 -43.44
CA PHE A 634 58.22 -0.28 -44.63
C PHE A 634 58.10 1.24 -44.88
N VAL A 635 58.70 2.08 -44.03
CA VAL A 635 59.36 3.34 -44.48
C VAL A 635 60.55 3.65 -43.56
N THR A 636 61.74 3.16 -43.91
CA THR A 636 63.05 3.84 -43.68
C THR A 636 64.22 2.98 -44.21
N LYS A 637 64.58 3.19 -45.47
CA LYS A 637 65.97 3.15 -45.93
C LYS A 637 66.16 4.24 -47.01
N PRO A 638 67.34 4.87 -47.10
CA PRO A 638 67.52 6.11 -47.86
C PRO A 638 67.78 5.89 -49.37
N MET A 639 67.83 7.00 -50.09
CA MET A 639 67.93 7.15 -51.55
C MET A 639 69.10 6.38 -52.19
N ASP A 640 68.92 5.91 -53.44
CA ASP A 640 69.88 6.20 -54.52
C ASP A 640 69.36 5.94 -55.96
N SER A 641 69.70 6.88 -56.87
CA SER A 641 69.84 6.75 -58.35
C SER A 641 68.69 6.29 -59.30
N GLY A 642 68.46 7.06 -60.39
CA GLY A 642 68.09 6.51 -61.73
C GLY A 642 66.80 7.02 -62.40
N PRO A 643 66.81 7.52 -63.67
CA PRO A 643 65.64 8.16 -64.33
C PRO A 643 65.09 7.41 -65.59
N ALA A 644 64.20 8.09 -66.36
CA ALA A 644 63.63 7.79 -67.72
C ALA A 644 62.33 6.94 -67.78
N LEU A 645 61.34 7.13 -68.69
CA LEU A 645 61.01 8.10 -69.77
C LEU A 645 59.50 7.92 -70.20
N ILE A 646 58.75 9.02 -70.51
CA ILE A 646 57.97 9.35 -71.77
C ILE A 646 57.10 8.24 -72.47
N ASP A 647 55.86 8.41 -73.02
CA ASP A 647 54.91 9.55 -73.25
C ASP A 647 53.45 9.14 -73.65
N ASN A 648 52.53 10.14 -73.70
CA ASN A 648 51.38 10.41 -74.64
C ASN A 648 50.53 9.29 -75.33
N SER A 649 49.19 9.24 -75.14
CA SER A 649 48.05 9.87 -75.91
C SER A 649 47.36 8.87 -76.90
N SER A 650 46.13 8.98 -77.43
CA SER A 650 45.12 10.07 -77.62
C SER A 650 43.67 9.50 -77.80
N MET A 651 42.64 10.34 -77.96
CA MET A 651 41.20 10.00 -78.18
C MET A 651 40.83 9.53 -79.61
N GLU A 652 39.71 8.80 -79.80
CA GLU A 652 38.53 9.20 -80.62
C GLU A 652 37.31 8.23 -80.55
N LEU A 653 36.15 8.64 -81.10
CA LEU A 653 34.76 8.07 -81.04
C LEU A 653 34.40 7.28 -82.35
N PRO A 654 33.18 6.75 -82.70
CA PRO A 654 31.81 7.04 -82.20
C PRO A 654 30.65 5.95 -82.22
N ILE A 655 29.56 6.30 -81.52
CA ILE A 655 28.08 6.16 -81.72
C ILE A 655 27.48 5.25 -82.85
N GLN A 656 26.48 4.41 -82.49
CA GLN A 656 25.18 4.32 -83.21
C GLN A 656 24.00 3.82 -82.31
N ARG A 657 22.75 4.16 -82.68
CA ARG A 657 21.46 3.88 -81.99
C ARG A 657 20.62 2.86 -82.82
N ASP A 658 19.46 2.30 -82.44
CA ASP A 658 18.20 2.89 -81.95
C ASP A 658 17.26 1.90 -81.19
N PHE A 659 16.48 2.48 -80.25
CA PHE A 659 15.04 2.33 -79.92
C PHE A 659 14.22 1.08 -80.36
N SER A 660 13.21 0.62 -79.61
CA SER A 660 12.14 1.42 -78.96
C SER A 660 11.41 0.74 -77.77
N THR A 661 10.97 1.56 -76.79
CA THR A 661 9.71 1.50 -75.99
C THR A 661 9.25 0.15 -75.40
N GLU A 662 8.92 0.00 -74.11
CA GLU A 662 8.76 0.91 -72.96
C GLU A 662 8.76 0.03 -71.67
N GLU A 663 8.74 0.49 -70.43
CA GLU A 663 8.37 1.81 -69.88
C GLU A 663 9.34 2.25 -68.73
N SER A 664 8.82 2.84 -67.66
CA SER A 664 9.50 3.50 -66.52
C SER A 664 9.34 2.75 -65.19
N HIS A 665 10.33 2.60 -64.30
CA HIS A 665 10.89 3.70 -63.50
C HIS A 665 12.18 3.33 -62.71
N SER A 666 13.19 4.20 -62.81
CA SER A 666 14.25 4.56 -61.83
C SER A 666 14.73 3.58 -60.74
N LEU A 667 16.00 3.18 -60.91
CA LEU A 667 17.05 2.92 -59.90
C LEU A 667 16.82 3.51 -58.48
N ALA A 668 16.82 2.64 -57.46
CA ALA A 668 17.40 2.86 -56.12
C ALA A 668 17.26 1.58 -55.26
N GLU A 669 18.16 0.61 -55.41
CA GLU A 669 18.17 -0.57 -54.53
C GLU A 669 18.75 -0.25 -53.14
N SER A 670 18.19 -0.92 -52.12
CA SER A 670 18.68 -1.06 -50.74
C SER A 670 18.98 0.21 -49.92
N ARG A 671 17.91 0.83 -49.42
CA ARG A 671 17.90 1.41 -48.05
C ARG A 671 16.70 0.88 -47.28
N GLU A 672 16.94 -0.01 -46.32
CA GLU A 672 15.96 -0.28 -45.26
C GLU A 672 16.04 0.86 -44.24
N GLU A 673 14.92 1.56 -44.03
CA GLU A 673 14.84 2.71 -43.13
C GLU A 673 14.86 2.23 -41.65
N GLN A 674 16.04 2.25 -41.05
CA GLN A 674 16.21 2.11 -39.60
C GLN A 674 15.77 3.40 -38.92
N ARG A 675 14.74 3.35 -38.05
CA ARG A 675 14.20 4.57 -37.43
C ARG A 675 15.19 5.23 -36.48
N SER A 676 15.42 6.52 -36.69
CA SER A 676 16.23 7.37 -35.83
C SER A 676 15.54 7.65 -34.49
N TYR A 677 16.31 7.90 -33.42
CA TYR A 677 15.76 8.40 -32.16
C TYR A 677 14.92 9.68 -32.35
N ALA A 678 15.30 10.53 -33.32
CA ALA A 678 14.53 11.73 -33.67
C ALA A 678 13.13 11.41 -34.24
N GLU A 679 12.98 10.29 -34.94
CA GLU A 679 11.68 9.84 -35.47
C GLU A 679 10.82 9.22 -34.37
N ILE A 680 11.43 8.50 -33.43
CA ILE A 680 10.76 7.96 -32.24
C ILE A 680 10.26 9.09 -31.33
N ILE A 681 11.07 10.14 -31.13
CA ILE A 681 10.66 11.35 -30.40
C ILE A 681 9.46 12.00 -31.11
N ARG A 682 9.54 12.24 -32.43
CA ARG A 682 8.44 12.82 -33.20
C ARG A 682 7.13 12.02 -33.10
N ASP A 683 7.22 10.68 -33.05
CA ASP A 683 6.07 9.78 -32.92
C ASP A 683 5.48 9.81 -31.48
N LEU A 684 6.31 9.98 -30.47
CA LEU A 684 5.90 10.19 -29.07
C LEU A 684 5.27 11.57 -28.86
N GLU A 685 5.83 12.63 -29.46
CA GLU A 685 5.23 13.97 -29.49
C GLU A 685 3.85 13.97 -30.15
N LEU A 686 3.71 13.27 -31.29
CA LEU A 686 2.43 13.07 -31.97
C LEU A 686 1.39 12.36 -31.07
N LYS A 687 1.81 11.34 -30.30
CA LYS A 687 0.94 10.69 -29.31
C LYS A 687 0.56 11.63 -28.17
N ILE A 688 1.52 12.38 -27.61
CA ILE A 688 1.28 13.40 -26.58
C ILE A 688 0.24 14.42 -27.07
N GLU A 689 0.35 14.87 -28.32
CA GLU A 689 -0.58 15.82 -28.94
C GLU A 689 -1.97 15.23 -29.20
N GLN A 690 -2.07 13.93 -29.54
CA GLN A 690 -3.33 13.20 -29.60
C GLN A 690 -3.99 13.06 -28.23
N TYR A 691 -3.24 12.74 -27.17
CA TYR A 691 -3.76 12.66 -25.81
C TYR A 691 -4.23 14.02 -25.28
N LYS A 692 -3.52 15.12 -25.57
CA LYS A 692 -4.02 16.48 -25.26
C LYS A 692 -5.36 16.76 -25.93
N LYS A 693 -5.47 16.49 -27.24
CA LYS A 693 -6.74 16.68 -27.99
C LYS A 693 -7.87 15.79 -27.46
N PHE A 694 -7.57 14.59 -26.97
CA PHE A 694 -8.53 13.72 -26.30
C PHE A 694 -9.01 14.30 -24.96
N CYS A 695 -8.15 14.98 -24.22
CA CYS A 695 -8.53 15.72 -23.00
C CYS A 695 -9.31 17.01 -23.26
N GLU A 696 -9.18 17.62 -24.45
CA GLU A 696 -9.83 18.89 -24.83
C GLU A 696 -11.14 18.73 -25.60
N ALA A 697 -11.44 17.54 -26.15
CA ALA A 697 -12.60 17.32 -27.00
C ALA A 697 -13.94 17.23 -26.20
N PRO A 698 -14.94 18.11 -26.47
CA PRO A 698 -16.25 17.99 -25.85
C PRO A 698 -17.06 16.83 -26.43
N CYS A 699 -17.64 16.01 -25.54
CA CYS A 699 -18.53 14.89 -25.85
C CYS A 699 -19.65 15.26 -26.86
N ARG A 700 -19.57 14.74 -28.10
CA ARG A 700 -20.58 15.00 -29.14
C ARG A 700 -21.92 14.26 -28.95
N ASN A 701 -21.99 13.22 -28.12
CA ASN A 701 -23.21 12.42 -27.89
C ASN A 701 -23.97 12.74 -26.59
N CYS A 702 -23.58 13.80 -25.87
CA CYS A 702 -24.15 14.12 -24.57
C CYS A 702 -25.48 14.92 -24.68
N ARG A 703 -26.61 14.24 -24.93
CA ARG A 703 -27.96 14.87 -25.00
C ARG A 703 -29.04 14.33 -24.05
N SER A 704 -28.75 13.37 -23.17
CA SER A 704 -29.66 12.95 -22.08
C SER A 704 -29.12 13.43 -20.71
N LEU A 705 -29.89 14.29 -20.03
CA LEU A 705 -29.34 15.23 -19.04
C LEU A 705 -29.38 14.75 -17.57
N GLU A 706 -29.59 13.46 -17.30
CA GLU A 706 -29.87 12.95 -15.94
C GLU A 706 -28.71 12.17 -15.30
N LEU A 707 -27.65 11.88 -16.07
CA LEU A 707 -26.46 11.13 -15.60
C LEU A 707 -25.33 12.00 -15.04
N LYS A 708 -25.54 13.32 -14.95
CA LYS A 708 -24.47 14.32 -14.72
C LYS A 708 -23.79 14.28 -13.33
N TYR A 709 -24.37 13.58 -12.35
CA TYR A 709 -23.88 13.56 -10.96
C TYR A 709 -23.30 12.23 -10.46
N ARG A 710 -23.06 11.24 -11.33
CA ARG A 710 -22.51 9.94 -10.89
C ARG A 710 -21.18 9.51 -11.53
N PHE A 711 -20.73 10.17 -12.59
CA PHE A 711 -19.51 9.80 -13.33
C PHE A 711 -18.28 10.67 -13.05
N GLN A 712 -18.37 11.69 -12.20
CA GLN A 712 -17.20 12.54 -11.89
C GLN A 712 -16.03 11.75 -11.26
N SER A 713 -16.28 10.73 -10.44
CA SER A 713 -15.22 9.92 -9.82
C SER A 713 -14.47 9.01 -10.80
N GLU A 714 -15.15 8.45 -11.80
CA GLU A 714 -14.51 7.61 -12.83
C GLU A 714 -13.88 8.44 -13.95
N ALA A 715 -14.50 9.57 -14.31
CA ALA A 715 -13.89 10.53 -15.22
C ALA A 715 -12.62 11.15 -14.63
N LEU A 716 -12.61 11.50 -13.32
CA LEU A 716 -11.36 11.89 -12.65
C LEU A 716 -10.36 10.75 -12.56
N LYS A 717 -10.77 9.50 -12.25
CA LYS A 717 -9.83 8.36 -12.25
C LYS A 717 -9.22 8.12 -13.64
N LYS A 718 -10.01 8.16 -14.72
CA LYS A 718 -9.48 8.08 -16.10
C LYS A 718 -8.60 9.28 -16.44
N LYS A 719 -8.99 10.50 -16.06
CA LYS A 719 -8.18 11.71 -16.29
C LYS A 719 -6.84 11.62 -15.56
N ASN A 720 -6.83 11.32 -14.27
CA ASN A 720 -5.60 11.17 -13.48
C ASN A 720 -4.73 10.01 -13.98
N MET A 721 -5.33 8.92 -14.48
CA MET A 721 -4.59 7.79 -15.08
C MET A 721 -3.95 8.17 -16.42
N VAL A 722 -4.66 8.94 -17.26
CA VAL A 722 -4.13 9.49 -18.53
C VAL A 722 -3.09 10.57 -18.27
N GLU A 723 -3.24 11.42 -17.26
CA GLU A 723 -2.23 12.39 -16.84
C GLU A 723 -0.95 11.68 -16.32
N LEU A 724 -1.10 10.61 -15.54
CA LEU A 724 0.02 9.77 -15.09
C LEU A 724 0.71 9.04 -16.26
N GLU A 725 -0.01 8.60 -17.28
CA GLU A 725 0.62 8.08 -18.50
C GLU A 725 1.28 9.18 -19.34
N LEU A 726 0.68 10.36 -19.44
CA LEU A 726 1.25 11.50 -20.13
C LEU A 726 2.57 11.95 -19.50
N GLU A 727 2.68 11.93 -18.17
CA GLU A 727 3.93 12.17 -17.44
C GLU A 727 4.98 11.09 -17.74
N LYS A 728 4.60 9.79 -17.78
CA LYS A 728 5.51 8.71 -18.18
C LYS A 728 6.01 8.88 -19.62
N TYR A 729 5.14 9.26 -20.56
CA TYR A 729 5.56 9.49 -21.96
C TYR A 729 6.46 10.72 -22.09
N LYS A 730 6.20 11.81 -21.36
CA LYS A 730 7.09 12.98 -21.30
C LYS A 730 8.47 12.64 -20.74
N ALA A 731 8.53 11.96 -19.59
CA ALA A 731 9.79 11.52 -19.00
C ALA A 731 10.58 10.57 -19.93
N LYS A 732 9.88 9.78 -20.76
CA LYS A 732 10.49 8.92 -21.77
C LYS A 732 10.99 9.69 -22.99
N VAL A 733 10.36 10.81 -23.37
CA VAL A 733 10.88 11.75 -24.38
C VAL A 733 12.12 12.45 -23.83
N GLU A 734 12.07 13.01 -22.62
CA GLU A 734 13.22 13.68 -21.99
C GLU A 734 14.43 12.74 -21.83
N ASP A 735 14.22 11.47 -21.46
CA ASP A 735 15.30 10.48 -21.39
C ASP A 735 15.85 10.10 -22.78
N LEU A 736 15.01 10.07 -23.83
CA LEU A 736 15.46 9.83 -25.20
C LEU A 736 16.20 11.03 -25.79
N GLU A 737 15.73 12.26 -25.55
CA GLU A 737 16.41 13.51 -25.93
C GLU A 737 17.77 13.64 -25.22
N ARG A 738 17.82 13.32 -23.92
CA ARG A 738 19.07 13.25 -23.15
C ARG A 738 20.05 12.25 -23.76
N ARG A 739 19.61 11.02 -24.08
CA ARG A 739 20.44 10.01 -24.77
C ARG A 739 20.87 10.44 -26.18
N LEU A 740 20.08 11.28 -26.85
CA LEU A 740 20.42 11.87 -28.15
C LEU A 740 21.50 12.96 -28.01
N SER A 741 21.45 13.76 -26.94
CA SER A 741 22.48 14.74 -26.59
C SER A 741 23.77 14.13 -26.03
N GLU A 742 23.72 12.88 -25.55
CA GLU A 742 24.85 12.12 -25.02
C GLU A 742 25.57 11.26 -26.07
N LYS A 743 25.14 11.31 -27.35
CA LYS A 743 25.73 10.55 -28.47
C LYS A 743 26.15 11.44 -29.64
N ASP A 744 27.36 11.97 -29.56
CA ASP A 744 28.23 12.04 -30.73
C ASP A 744 29.07 10.74 -30.78
N ASP A 745 29.14 10.09 -31.94
CA ASP A 745 29.99 8.94 -32.30
C ASP A 745 30.01 7.70 -31.37
N ASP A 746 29.03 6.81 -31.52
CA ASP A 746 29.30 5.41 -31.92
C ASP A 746 28.00 4.60 -32.16
N ASP A 747 27.85 4.07 -33.38
CA ASP A 747 26.83 3.08 -33.74
C ASP A 747 27.40 1.67 -33.60
N SER A 748 26.81 0.88 -32.70
CA SER A 748 26.98 -0.58 -32.73
C SER A 748 25.68 -1.29 -32.35
N HIS A 749 25.30 -2.23 -33.20
CA HIS A 749 23.98 -2.86 -33.23
C HIS A 749 23.78 -3.90 -32.11
N ILE A 750 22.52 -4.09 -31.68
CA ILE A 750 22.08 -5.26 -30.93
C ILE A 750 21.07 -6.02 -31.78
N SER A 751 21.41 -7.25 -32.18
CA SER A 751 20.48 -8.21 -32.76
C SER A 751 20.08 -9.26 -31.72
N ILE A 752 18.78 -9.54 -31.61
CA ILE A 752 18.24 -10.57 -30.71
C ILE A 752 18.13 -11.89 -31.48
N SER A 753 18.82 -12.92 -31.01
CA SER A 753 18.75 -14.27 -31.56
C SER A 753 17.75 -15.12 -30.76
N PHE A 754 16.70 -15.62 -31.41
CA PHE A 754 15.72 -16.52 -30.79
C PHE A 754 16.18 -17.98 -30.95
N THR A 755 16.80 -18.53 -29.91
CA THR A 755 17.41 -19.88 -29.93
C THR A 755 16.52 -21.00 -29.36
N ASN A 756 15.33 -20.70 -28.84
CA ASN A 756 14.44 -21.69 -28.21
C ASN A 756 12.95 -21.35 -28.39
N SER A 757 12.09 -22.37 -28.53
CA SER A 757 10.63 -22.25 -28.69
C SER A 757 9.97 -21.59 -27.48
N TYR A 758 10.47 -21.85 -26.27
CA TYR A 758 10.03 -21.20 -25.03
C TYR A 758 10.07 -19.66 -25.14
N ASN A 759 11.17 -19.09 -25.65
CA ASN A 759 11.32 -17.64 -25.79
C ASN A 759 10.26 -17.05 -26.72
N VAL A 760 9.85 -17.78 -27.75
CA VAL A 760 8.81 -17.36 -28.70
C VAL A 760 7.44 -17.30 -28.04
N PHE A 761 7.01 -18.38 -27.38
CA PHE A 761 5.72 -18.41 -26.68
C PHE A 761 5.70 -17.45 -25.49
N SER A 762 6.81 -17.31 -24.76
CA SER A 762 6.94 -16.36 -23.66
C SER A 762 6.73 -14.92 -24.11
N CYS A 763 7.33 -14.52 -25.25
CA CYS A 763 7.13 -13.21 -25.86
C CYS A 763 5.70 -13.00 -26.38
N LEU A 764 5.11 -14.01 -27.04
CA LEU A 764 3.72 -13.93 -27.52
C LEU A 764 2.73 -13.77 -26.37
N VAL A 765 2.77 -14.65 -25.37
CA VAL A 765 1.88 -14.58 -24.19
C VAL A 765 2.04 -13.24 -23.47
N GLN A 766 3.27 -12.73 -23.33
CA GLN A 766 3.53 -11.46 -22.66
C GLN A 766 2.98 -10.25 -23.45
N LEU A 767 3.26 -10.18 -24.76
CA LEU A 767 2.76 -9.11 -25.62
C LEU A 767 1.22 -9.06 -25.59
N TYR A 768 0.57 -10.21 -25.70
CA TYR A 768 -0.89 -10.29 -25.63
C TYR A 768 -1.45 -9.97 -24.23
N LEU A 769 -0.78 -10.37 -23.15
CA LEU A 769 -1.18 -10.03 -21.77
C LEU A 769 -0.98 -8.56 -21.41
N GLU A 770 -0.04 -7.86 -22.05
CA GLU A 770 0.22 -6.43 -21.84
C GLU A 770 -0.87 -5.57 -22.47
N PHE A 771 -1.36 -5.95 -23.66
CA PHE A 771 -2.29 -5.17 -24.48
C PHE A 771 -3.71 -5.76 -24.56
N VAL A 772 -4.16 -6.55 -23.57
CA VAL A 772 -5.53 -7.13 -23.55
C VAL A 772 -6.58 -6.01 -23.72
N PRO A 773 -7.47 -6.08 -24.73
CA PRO A 773 -8.44 -5.03 -24.97
C PRO A 773 -9.42 -4.90 -23.81
N THR A 774 -9.62 -3.67 -23.33
CA THR A 774 -10.56 -3.37 -22.25
C THR A 774 -12.00 -3.38 -22.76
N PHE A 775 -12.90 -4.05 -22.02
CA PHE A 775 -14.33 -4.06 -22.32
C PHE A 775 -14.87 -2.64 -22.49
N SER A 776 -15.37 -2.33 -23.68
CA SER A 776 -15.76 -0.98 -24.11
C SER A 776 -16.89 -1.07 -25.14
N SER A 777 -17.39 0.09 -25.59
CA SER A 777 -18.40 0.18 -26.65
C SER A 777 -17.91 -0.25 -28.03
N ASP A 778 -16.59 -0.32 -28.21
CA ASP A 778 -15.98 -0.49 -29.51
C ASP A 778 -15.70 -1.99 -29.71
N GLU A 779 -16.50 -2.62 -30.56
CA GLU A 779 -16.41 -4.05 -30.83
C GLU A 779 -15.07 -4.41 -31.49
N VAL A 780 -14.32 -5.29 -30.83
CA VAL A 780 -13.12 -5.91 -31.39
C VAL A 780 -13.55 -7.22 -32.05
N PRO A 781 -13.32 -7.43 -33.36
CA PRO A 781 -13.73 -8.63 -34.08
C PRO A 781 -13.23 -9.93 -33.45
N LYS A 782 -14.02 -11.00 -33.61
CA LYS A 782 -13.70 -12.36 -33.12
C LYS A 782 -12.30 -12.82 -33.54
N SER A 783 -11.91 -12.58 -34.79
CA SER A 783 -10.58 -12.93 -35.31
C SER A 783 -9.42 -12.13 -34.70
N GLU A 784 -9.67 -10.92 -34.20
CA GLU A 784 -8.68 -10.12 -33.48
C GLU A 784 -8.57 -10.58 -32.01
N ILE A 785 -9.68 -10.87 -31.33
CA ILE A 785 -9.67 -11.38 -29.95
C ILE A 785 -9.01 -12.77 -29.87
N LEU A 786 -9.30 -13.67 -30.82
CA LEU A 786 -8.80 -15.05 -30.83
C LEU A 786 -7.41 -15.20 -31.49
N SER A 787 -6.79 -14.10 -31.89
CA SER A 787 -5.53 -14.10 -32.63
C SER A 787 -4.32 -14.63 -31.85
N LEU A 788 -4.36 -14.70 -30.51
CA LEU A 788 -3.29 -15.34 -29.74
C LEU A 788 -3.31 -16.86 -29.98
N ALA A 789 -4.48 -17.48 -30.06
CA ALA A 789 -4.63 -18.89 -30.44
C ALA A 789 -4.07 -19.15 -31.84
N HIS A 790 -4.42 -18.31 -32.82
CA HIS A 790 -3.91 -18.43 -34.19
C HIS A 790 -2.40 -18.13 -34.31
N SER A 791 -1.89 -17.16 -33.54
CA SER A 791 -0.44 -16.84 -33.47
C SER A 791 0.37 -17.99 -32.90
N ALA A 792 -0.10 -18.57 -31.78
CA ALA A 792 0.53 -19.72 -31.15
C ALA A 792 0.52 -20.93 -32.10
N PHE A 793 -0.62 -21.22 -32.73
CA PHE A 793 -0.71 -22.30 -33.71
C PHE A 793 0.18 -22.05 -34.95
N TYR A 794 0.29 -20.82 -35.43
CA TYR A 794 1.22 -20.47 -36.52
C TYR A 794 2.68 -20.72 -36.12
N ALA A 795 3.07 -20.31 -34.91
CA ALA A 795 4.41 -20.53 -34.36
C ALA A 795 4.74 -22.02 -34.24
N VAL A 796 3.84 -22.84 -33.69
CA VAL A 796 4.00 -24.30 -33.62
C VAL A 796 4.28 -24.91 -34.99
N ASN A 797 3.47 -24.58 -36.02
CA ASN A 797 3.63 -25.14 -37.36
C ASN A 797 4.92 -24.68 -38.09
N LYS A 798 5.55 -23.59 -37.64
CA LYS A 798 6.78 -23.05 -38.27
C LYS A 798 8.06 -23.48 -37.57
N LEU A 799 8.04 -23.70 -36.27
CA LEU A 799 9.21 -24.12 -35.49
C LEU A 799 9.66 -25.57 -35.73
N GLY A 800 8.87 -26.36 -36.47
CA GLY A 800 9.30 -27.65 -37.03
C GLY A 800 9.57 -28.79 -36.03
N ARG A 801 9.27 -28.59 -34.74
CA ARG A 801 9.32 -29.62 -33.69
C ARG A 801 8.01 -30.40 -33.62
N ASP A 802 7.96 -31.40 -32.74
CA ASP A 802 6.71 -32.07 -32.41
C ASP A 802 5.66 -31.03 -31.98
N VAL A 803 4.51 -31.10 -32.64
CA VAL A 803 3.35 -30.23 -32.41
C VAL A 803 2.83 -30.43 -30.99
N VAL A 804 2.99 -31.63 -30.43
CA VAL A 804 2.67 -31.94 -29.03
C VAL A 804 3.60 -31.17 -28.08
N GLU A 805 4.92 -31.34 -28.19
CA GLU A 805 5.93 -30.64 -27.35
C GLU A 805 5.74 -29.12 -27.37
N SER A 806 5.44 -28.57 -28.55
CA SER A 806 5.27 -27.13 -28.74
C SER A 806 3.94 -26.60 -28.15
N SER A 807 2.89 -27.43 -28.12
CA SER A 807 1.62 -27.08 -27.46
C SER A 807 1.75 -27.12 -25.93
N ILE A 808 2.48 -28.11 -25.39
CA ILE A 808 2.83 -28.19 -23.96
C ILE A 808 3.63 -26.96 -23.54
N CYS A 809 4.58 -26.52 -24.35
CA CYS A 809 5.36 -25.30 -24.12
C CYS A 809 4.47 -24.04 -23.96
N MET A 810 3.44 -23.89 -24.81
CA MET A 810 2.48 -22.78 -24.73
C MET A 810 1.65 -22.82 -23.43
N VAL A 811 1.17 -24.01 -23.03
CA VAL A 811 0.43 -24.22 -21.76
C VAL A 811 1.33 -23.92 -20.56
N GLY A 812 2.61 -24.32 -20.62
CA GLY A 812 3.62 -24.03 -19.61
C GLY A 812 3.88 -22.53 -19.42
N GLU A 813 4.07 -21.78 -20.51
CA GLU A 813 4.27 -20.32 -20.45
C GLU A 813 3.05 -19.57 -19.89
N VAL A 814 1.83 -19.96 -20.26
CA VAL A 814 0.60 -19.40 -19.66
C VAL A 814 0.53 -19.73 -18.16
N SER A 815 0.93 -20.94 -17.77
CA SER A 815 0.95 -21.38 -16.37
C SER A 815 1.97 -20.60 -15.51
N LEU A 816 3.19 -20.40 -16.02
CA LEU A 816 4.22 -19.59 -15.34
C LEU A 816 3.77 -18.13 -15.15
N LYS A 817 3.00 -17.59 -16.10
CA LYS A 817 2.51 -16.20 -16.09
C LYS A 817 1.14 -16.02 -15.42
N LEU A 818 0.57 -17.06 -14.77
CA LEU A 818 -0.71 -16.98 -14.03
C LEU A 818 -0.78 -15.77 -13.10
N HIS A 819 0.27 -15.53 -12.32
CA HIS A 819 0.38 -14.41 -11.38
C HIS A 819 0.17 -13.01 -12.03
N MET A 820 0.40 -12.88 -13.35
CA MET A 820 0.23 -11.63 -14.10
C MET A 820 -1.23 -11.32 -14.44
N PHE A 821 -2.13 -12.30 -14.34
CA PHE A 821 -3.53 -12.15 -14.77
C PHE A 821 -4.59 -12.79 -13.86
N GLU A 822 -4.24 -13.69 -12.94
CA GLU A 822 -5.18 -14.42 -12.08
C GLU A 822 -6.18 -13.52 -11.32
N ARG A 823 -5.84 -12.27 -10.97
CA ARG A 823 -6.74 -11.36 -10.23
C ARG A 823 -7.59 -10.46 -11.13
N ASN A 824 -7.50 -10.59 -12.45
CA ASN A 824 -8.15 -9.69 -13.40
C ASN A 824 -9.09 -10.45 -14.34
N ILE A 825 -10.40 -10.29 -14.12
CA ILE A 825 -11.47 -10.94 -14.88
C ILE A 825 -11.34 -10.75 -16.41
N HIS A 826 -10.88 -9.59 -16.87
CA HIS A 826 -10.69 -9.31 -18.31
C HIS A 826 -9.57 -10.15 -18.92
N LYS A 827 -8.44 -10.25 -18.22
CA LYS A 827 -7.28 -11.04 -18.69
C LYS A 827 -7.55 -12.54 -18.57
N VAL A 828 -8.19 -13.00 -17.49
CA VAL A 828 -8.62 -14.40 -17.34
C VAL A 828 -9.57 -14.80 -18.48
N SER A 829 -10.61 -14.00 -18.77
CA SER A 829 -11.53 -14.32 -19.88
C SER A 829 -10.87 -14.27 -21.26
N PHE A 830 -9.96 -13.33 -21.50
CA PHE A 830 -9.20 -13.24 -22.75
C PHE A 830 -8.33 -14.49 -22.99
N ILE A 831 -7.57 -14.91 -21.98
CA ILE A 831 -6.72 -16.11 -22.05
C ILE A 831 -7.57 -17.37 -22.14
N LEU A 832 -8.63 -17.49 -21.34
CA LEU A 832 -9.55 -18.63 -21.38
C LEU A 832 -10.17 -18.80 -22.78
N SER A 833 -10.66 -17.73 -23.38
CA SER A 833 -11.25 -17.76 -24.73
C SER A 833 -10.23 -18.22 -25.79
N ASN A 834 -9.01 -17.68 -25.75
CA ASN A 834 -7.94 -18.10 -26.65
C ASN A 834 -7.50 -19.56 -26.42
N LEU A 835 -7.50 -20.05 -25.18
CA LEU A 835 -7.20 -21.47 -24.90
C LEU A 835 -8.31 -22.40 -25.40
N ILE A 836 -9.59 -22.02 -25.29
CA ILE A 836 -10.71 -22.82 -25.84
C ILE A 836 -10.65 -22.88 -27.37
N GLU A 837 -10.38 -21.75 -28.04
CA GLU A 837 -10.16 -21.74 -29.50
C GLU A 837 -8.93 -22.58 -29.90
N TYR A 838 -7.82 -22.47 -29.16
CA TYR A 838 -6.61 -23.25 -29.40
C TYR A 838 -6.86 -24.77 -29.24
N GLU A 839 -7.62 -25.18 -28.22
CA GLU A 839 -8.06 -26.57 -28.04
C GLU A 839 -8.84 -27.08 -29.26
N GLY A 840 -9.77 -26.27 -29.77
CA GLY A 840 -10.57 -26.58 -30.96
C GLY A 840 -9.75 -26.69 -32.24
N ILE A 841 -8.75 -25.80 -32.42
CA ILE A 841 -7.81 -25.83 -33.56
C ILE A 841 -6.98 -27.12 -33.53
N LEU A 842 -6.37 -27.46 -32.38
CA LEU A 842 -5.56 -28.68 -32.25
C LEU A 842 -6.38 -29.95 -32.53
N ARG A 843 -7.61 -30.00 -32.03
CA ARG A 843 -8.52 -31.13 -32.24
C ARG A 843 -8.88 -31.34 -33.71
N ARG A 844 -9.10 -30.27 -34.48
CA ARG A 844 -9.37 -30.35 -35.94
C ARG A 844 -8.20 -30.91 -36.74
N GLN A 845 -6.98 -30.76 -36.26
CA GLN A 845 -5.77 -31.29 -36.90
C GLN A 845 -5.44 -32.73 -36.48
N GLY A 846 -6.30 -33.38 -35.67
CA GLY A 846 -6.11 -34.77 -35.23
C GLY A 846 -5.06 -34.97 -34.14
N ILE A 847 -4.66 -33.91 -33.44
CA ILE A 847 -3.60 -33.95 -32.42
C ILE A 847 -4.21 -34.42 -31.09
N GLY A 848 -3.72 -35.56 -30.57
CA GLY A 848 -4.35 -36.25 -29.43
C GLY A 848 -4.01 -35.71 -28.02
N SER A 849 -2.96 -34.89 -27.87
CA SER A 849 -2.48 -34.43 -26.54
C SER A 849 -3.22 -33.20 -26.02
N ILE A 850 -4.55 -33.32 -25.88
CA ILE A 850 -5.45 -32.21 -25.53
C ILE A 850 -5.63 -32.05 -24.01
N ASP A 851 -5.35 -33.09 -23.23
CA ASP A 851 -5.73 -33.14 -21.81
C ASP A 851 -5.08 -32.06 -20.93
N GLU A 852 -3.87 -31.59 -21.25
CA GLU A 852 -3.22 -30.48 -20.54
C GLU A 852 -3.89 -29.12 -20.82
N VAL A 853 -4.18 -28.83 -22.10
CA VAL A 853 -4.90 -27.61 -22.52
C VAL A 853 -6.28 -27.59 -21.86
N LYS A 854 -6.99 -28.72 -21.94
CA LYS A 854 -8.32 -28.92 -21.34
C LYS A 854 -8.29 -28.84 -19.82
N GLY A 855 -7.21 -29.32 -19.18
CA GLY A 855 -6.95 -29.16 -17.76
C GLY A 855 -6.83 -27.69 -17.36
N LEU A 856 -6.00 -26.92 -18.08
CA LEU A 856 -5.83 -25.49 -17.84
C LEU A 856 -7.11 -24.68 -18.12
N VAL A 857 -7.85 -25.01 -19.19
CA VAL A 857 -9.19 -24.45 -19.47
C VAL A 857 -10.14 -24.72 -18.30
N SER A 858 -10.15 -25.93 -17.73
CA SER A 858 -10.99 -26.27 -16.57
C SER A 858 -10.61 -25.46 -15.32
N ILE A 859 -9.32 -25.30 -15.06
CA ILE A 859 -8.81 -24.51 -13.92
C ILE A 859 -9.20 -23.03 -14.08
N LEU A 860 -8.91 -22.44 -15.25
CA LEU A 860 -9.18 -21.02 -15.51
C LEU A 860 -10.67 -20.70 -15.57
N PHE A 861 -11.52 -21.60 -16.08
CA PHE A 861 -12.97 -21.40 -16.06
C PHE A 861 -13.55 -21.46 -14.64
N LYS A 862 -13.13 -22.42 -13.82
CA LYS A 862 -13.52 -22.47 -12.40
C LYS A 862 -13.06 -21.21 -11.66
N HIS A 863 -11.83 -20.76 -11.90
CA HIS A 863 -11.29 -19.54 -11.31
C HIS A 863 -12.05 -18.28 -11.75
N LEU A 864 -12.42 -18.17 -13.03
CA LEU A 864 -13.28 -17.10 -13.54
C LEU A 864 -14.63 -17.06 -12.81
N CYS A 865 -15.28 -18.22 -12.66
CA CYS A 865 -16.52 -18.36 -11.91
C CYS A 865 -16.38 -17.97 -10.43
N GLU A 866 -15.25 -18.28 -9.78
CA GLU A 866 -14.99 -17.85 -8.39
C GLU A 866 -14.75 -16.34 -8.25
N LEU A 867 -14.05 -15.69 -9.18
CA LEU A 867 -13.89 -14.23 -9.20
C LEU A 867 -15.25 -13.53 -9.35
N GLN A 868 -16.09 -14.05 -10.24
CA GLN A 868 -17.47 -13.56 -10.46
C GLN A 868 -18.33 -13.79 -9.20
N ARG A 869 -18.25 -14.98 -8.59
CA ARG A 869 -18.96 -15.33 -7.35
C ARG A 869 -18.54 -14.45 -6.18
N SER A 870 -17.25 -14.23 -5.96
CA SER A 870 -16.73 -13.36 -4.89
C SER A 870 -17.31 -11.94 -5.01
N SER A 871 -17.30 -11.39 -6.22
CA SER A 871 -17.90 -10.09 -6.54
C SER A 871 -19.43 -10.04 -6.32
N LEU A 872 -20.12 -11.17 -6.55
CA LEU A 872 -21.57 -11.32 -6.32
C LEU A 872 -21.89 -11.37 -4.80
N LEU A 873 -21.04 -12.04 -4.02
CA LEU A 873 -21.20 -12.21 -2.57
C LEU A 873 -21.04 -10.91 -1.77
N GLU A 874 -20.36 -9.88 -2.30
CA GLU A 874 -20.37 -8.53 -1.71
C GLU A 874 -21.77 -7.87 -1.67
N VAL A 875 -22.69 -8.37 -2.50
CA VAL A 875 -24.02 -7.79 -2.72
C VAL A 875 -25.13 -8.71 -2.20
N LEU A 876 -24.84 -10.00 -2.10
CA LEU A 876 -25.72 -11.02 -1.52
C LEU A 876 -25.53 -11.15 0.00
N PRO A 877 -26.49 -11.77 0.71
CA PRO A 877 -27.86 -12.02 0.26
C PRO A 877 -28.73 -10.73 0.28
N HIS A 878 -28.18 -9.62 0.80
CA HIS A 878 -28.92 -8.41 1.14
C HIS A 878 -29.63 -7.73 -0.04
N ALA A 879 -29.09 -7.77 -1.27
CA ALA A 879 -29.77 -7.16 -2.42
C ALA A 879 -31.07 -7.86 -2.83
N VAL A 880 -31.21 -9.14 -2.54
CA VAL A 880 -32.43 -9.92 -2.80
C VAL A 880 -33.35 -9.88 -1.58
N LEU A 881 -32.79 -10.06 -0.38
CA LEU A 881 -33.55 -10.16 0.86
C LEU A 881 -33.98 -8.84 1.48
N GLU A 882 -33.27 -7.74 1.23
CA GLU A 882 -33.45 -6.50 1.98
C GLU A 882 -33.80 -5.27 1.16
N HIS A 883 -33.60 -5.32 -0.15
CA HIS A 883 -34.06 -4.26 -1.03
C HIS A 883 -35.61 -4.18 -1.05
N GLN A 884 -36.18 -2.99 -0.83
CA GLN A 884 -37.63 -2.78 -0.74
C GLN A 884 -38.13 -1.70 -1.72
N GLN A 885 -38.44 -2.10 -2.96
CA GLN A 885 -38.95 -1.20 -3.99
C GLN A 885 -40.45 -0.88 -3.81
N LEU A 886 -41.24 -1.86 -3.37
CA LEU A 886 -42.70 -1.74 -3.38
C LEU A 886 -43.18 -0.93 -2.17
N SER A 887 -43.55 0.34 -2.39
CA SER A 887 -43.95 1.27 -1.33
C SER A 887 -45.14 0.81 -0.48
N LYS A 888 -46.06 0.05 -1.07
CA LYS A 888 -47.25 -0.51 -0.40
C LYS A 888 -46.98 -1.72 0.51
N PHE A 889 -45.82 -2.38 0.36
CA PHE A 889 -45.47 -3.62 1.07
C PHE A 889 -44.19 -3.44 1.92
N LYS A 890 -43.97 -2.24 2.47
CA LYS A 890 -42.77 -1.94 3.27
C LYS A 890 -42.82 -2.63 4.63
N CYS A 891 -41.77 -3.40 4.93
CA CYS A 891 -41.54 -4.03 6.22
C CYS A 891 -40.88 -3.04 7.21
N SER A 892 -41.16 -3.21 8.51
CA SER A 892 -40.61 -2.37 9.58
C SER A 892 -39.12 -2.59 9.77
N GLU A 893 -38.31 -1.66 9.26
CA GLU A 893 -36.86 -1.68 9.46
C GLU A 893 -36.48 -1.13 10.84
N GLY A 894 -35.70 -1.93 11.57
CA GLY A 894 -35.03 -1.52 12.82
C GLY A 894 -34.05 -0.36 12.59
N TYR A 895 -33.81 0.42 13.65
CA TYR A 895 -33.15 1.73 13.58
C TYR A 895 -31.83 1.73 12.78
N PHE A 896 -30.96 0.74 12.97
CA PHE A 896 -29.68 0.59 12.25
C PHE A 896 -29.82 0.46 10.72
N LYS A 897 -30.88 -0.18 10.21
CA LYS A 897 -31.08 -0.38 8.75
C LYS A 897 -31.58 0.87 8.02
N ARG A 898 -32.02 1.90 8.76
CA ARG A 898 -32.33 3.22 8.18
C ARG A 898 -31.08 4.05 7.87
N ILE A 899 -29.95 3.70 8.49
CA ILE A 899 -28.65 4.39 8.33
C ILE A 899 -27.84 3.70 7.22
N PHE A 900 -27.72 2.38 7.27
CA PHE A 900 -27.10 1.58 6.21
C PHE A 900 -28.18 1.03 5.27
N LYS A 901 -28.39 1.70 4.13
CA LYS A 901 -29.30 1.20 3.10
C LYS A 901 -28.75 -0.10 2.51
N PRO A 902 -29.55 -1.18 2.41
CA PRO A 902 -29.12 -2.39 1.75
C PRO A 902 -28.80 -2.13 0.26
N PRO A 903 -27.90 -2.92 -0.35
CA PRO A 903 -27.58 -2.77 -1.76
C PRO A 903 -28.85 -2.94 -2.60
N HIS A 904 -29.04 -2.07 -3.60
CA HIS A 904 -30.21 -2.09 -4.48
C HIS A 904 -30.15 -3.29 -5.42
N ILE A 905 -31.29 -3.94 -5.73
CA ILE A 905 -31.34 -5.13 -6.61
C ILE A 905 -30.67 -4.88 -7.97
N SER A 906 -30.82 -3.68 -8.54
CA SER A 906 -30.12 -3.30 -9.78
C SER A 906 -28.59 -3.29 -9.71
N LYS A 907 -27.95 -3.29 -8.52
CA LYS A 907 -26.50 -3.54 -8.40
C LYS A 907 -26.19 -5.01 -8.73
N LEU A 908 -27.01 -5.94 -8.24
CA LEU A 908 -26.88 -7.37 -8.54
C LEU A 908 -27.14 -7.64 -10.02
N ILE A 909 -28.23 -7.07 -10.58
CA ILE A 909 -28.55 -7.21 -12.01
C ILE A 909 -27.42 -6.69 -12.90
N ARG A 910 -26.87 -5.50 -12.62
CA ARG A 910 -25.74 -4.94 -13.37
C ARG A 910 -24.46 -5.78 -13.29
N LEU A 911 -24.24 -6.51 -12.19
CA LEU A 911 -23.12 -7.45 -12.10
C LEU A 911 -23.34 -8.66 -13.00
N LEU A 912 -24.55 -9.23 -13.03
CA LEU A 912 -24.90 -10.34 -13.92
C LEU A 912 -24.84 -9.92 -15.41
N GLU A 913 -25.40 -8.75 -15.74
CA GLU A 913 -25.30 -8.12 -17.08
C GLU A 913 -23.82 -7.92 -17.48
N TYR A 914 -23.02 -7.32 -16.59
CA TYR A 914 -21.59 -7.10 -16.83
C TYR A 914 -20.84 -8.41 -17.05
N PHE A 915 -21.03 -9.44 -16.21
CA PHE A 915 -20.34 -10.72 -16.40
C PHE A 915 -20.75 -11.42 -17.70
N TYR A 916 -22.04 -11.42 -18.03
CA TYR A 916 -22.54 -11.96 -19.31
C TYR A 916 -21.89 -11.23 -20.50
N HIS A 917 -22.05 -9.91 -20.59
CA HIS A 917 -21.52 -9.14 -21.72
C HIS A 917 -19.99 -9.14 -21.78
N GLN A 918 -19.30 -9.19 -20.65
CA GLN A 918 -17.84 -9.30 -20.57
C GLN A 918 -17.36 -10.63 -21.14
N MET A 919 -17.99 -11.76 -20.81
CA MET A 919 -17.65 -13.06 -21.39
C MET A 919 -17.95 -13.11 -22.90
N SER A 920 -19.10 -12.56 -23.33
CA SER A 920 -19.45 -12.46 -24.76
C SER A 920 -18.47 -11.58 -25.55
N TYR A 921 -18.00 -10.47 -24.99
CA TYR A 921 -17.02 -9.56 -25.64
C TYR A 921 -15.68 -10.25 -25.91
N TYR A 922 -15.24 -11.14 -25.02
CA TYR A 922 -14.05 -11.97 -25.26
C TYR A 922 -14.36 -13.23 -26.09
N TYR A 923 -15.56 -13.39 -26.64
CA TYR A 923 -16.00 -14.54 -27.44
C TYR A 923 -15.88 -15.91 -26.74
N ILE A 924 -16.04 -15.94 -25.41
CA ILE A 924 -16.20 -17.21 -24.68
C ILE A 924 -17.46 -17.92 -25.22
N PRO A 925 -17.42 -19.23 -25.56
CA PRO A 925 -18.56 -19.90 -26.16
C PRO A 925 -19.78 -19.97 -25.25
N ASP A 926 -20.99 -19.88 -25.84
CA ASP A 926 -22.27 -19.86 -25.11
C ASP A 926 -22.43 -20.97 -24.06
N PRO A 927 -22.00 -22.24 -24.26
CA PRO A 927 -22.07 -23.25 -23.21
C PRO A 927 -21.32 -22.88 -21.92
N TYR A 928 -20.16 -22.20 -22.03
CA TYR A 928 -19.39 -21.70 -20.90
C TYR A 928 -20.03 -20.46 -20.27
N VAL A 929 -20.57 -19.55 -21.09
CA VAL A 929 -21.31 -18.38 -20.60
C VAL A 929 -22.54 -18.81 -19.78
N MET A 930 -23.34 -19.75 -20.31
CA MET A 930 -24.54 -20.24 -19.65
C MET A 930 -24.24 -21.05 -18.39
N GLU A 931 -23.17 -21.85 -18.37
CA GLU A 931 -22.78 -22.58 -17.16
C GLU A 931 -22.24 -21.65 -16.05
N SER A 932 -21.54 -20.56 -16.40
CA SER A 932 -21.20 -19.50 -15.44
C SER A 932 -22.47 -18.82 -14.90
N VAL A 933 -23.41 -18.43 -15.78
CA VAL A 933 -24.70 -17.85 -15.35
C VAL A 933 -25.48 -18.81 -14.45
N ASN A 934 -25.53 -20.11 -14.77
CA ASN A 934 -26.12 -21.14 -13.92
C ASN A 934 -25.45 -21.20 -12.55
N TYR A 935 -24.11 -21.19 -12.51
CA TYR A 935 -23.36 -21.20 -11.25
C TYR A 935 -23.68 -19.99 -10.36
N LEU A 936 -23.74 -18.80 -10.96
CA LEU A 936 -24.07 -17.56 -10.26
C LEU A 936 -25.54 -17.54 -9.78
N LEU A 937 -26.48 -18.02 -10.58
CA LEU A 937 -27.90 -18.14 -10.19
C LEU A 937 -28.09 -19.18 -9.06
N LYS A 938 -27.43 -20.34 -9.14
CA LYS A 938 -27.41 -21.32 -8.03
C LYS A 938 -26.79 -20.70 -6.77
N THR A 939 -25.73 -19.90 -6.90
CA THR A 939 -25.10 -19.18 -5.78
C THR A 939 -26.06 -18.19 -5.12
N ILE A 940 -26.83 -17.43 -5.91
CA ILE A 940 -27.91 -16.56 -5.40
C ILE A 940 -28.93 -17.40 -4.63
N ASN A 941 -29.40 -18.51 -5.20
CA ASN A 941 -30.39 -19.38 -4.56
C ASN A 941 -29.91 -19.93 -3.21
N VAL A 942 -28.69 -20.48 -3.14
CA VAL A 942 -28.10 -21.02 -1.91
C VAL A 942 -27.90 -19.94 -0.85
N SER A 943 -27.31 -18.80 -1.24
CA SER A 943 -27.06 -17.67 -0.34
C SER A 943 -28.35 -17.11 0.26
N VAL A 944 -29.38 -16.93 -0.56
CA VAL A 944 -30.67 -16.38 -0.15
C VAL A 944 -31.49 -17.39 0.67
N PHE A 945 -31.56 -18.64 0.24
CA PHE A 945 -32.29 -19.71 0.93
C PHE A 945 -31.73 -20.00 2.33
N ASN A 946 -30.42 -20.23 2.43
CA ASN A 946 -29.78 -20.55 3.71
C ASN A 946 -29.91 -19.39 4.71
N GLU A 947 -29.81 -18.14 4.25
CA GLU A 947 -29.98 -16.96 5.10
C GLU A 947 -31.42 -16.77 5.60
N ILE A 948 -32.44 -17.06 4.77
CA ILE A 948 -33.85 -17.09 5.23
C ILE A 948 -34.03 -18.15 6.32
N LEU A 949 -33.43 -19.33 6.16
CA LEU A 949 -33.48 -20.38 7.18
C LEU A 949 -32.78 -19.99 8.48
N VAL A 950 -31.72 -19.19 8.46
CA VAL A 950 -31.10 -18.70 9.70
C VAL A 950 -31.95 -17.60 10.37
N LYS A 951 -32.60 -16.71 9.59
CA LYS A 951 -33.19 -15.46 10.13
C LYS A 951 -34.72 -15.39 9.98
N ARG A 952 -35.42 -15.58 11.11
CA ARG A 952 -36.89 -15.37 11.25
C ARG A 952 -37.41 -14.07 10.64
N ASN A 953 -36.64 -12.98 10.70
CA ASN A 953 -37.05 -11.64 10.26
C ASN A 953 -37.30 -11.50 8.73
N PHE A 954 -37.02 -12.54 7.93
CA PHE A 954 -37.30 -12.53 6.50
C PHE A 954 -38.58 -13.29 6.10
N LEU A 955 -39.22 -13.97 7.05
CA LEU A 955 -40.42 -14.78 6.83
C LEU A 955 -41.68 -14.00 7.25
N SER A 956 -42.28 -13.29 6.30
CA SER A 956 -43.62 -12.69 6.41
C SER A 956 -44.19 -12.40 5.01
N PHE A 957 -45.50 -12.29 4.87
CA PHE A 957 -46.16 -12.02 3.59
C PHE A 957 -45.60 -10.78 2.86
N ASN A 958 -45.57 -9.63 3.54
CA ASN A 958 -45.01 -8.38 2.98
C ASN A 958 -43.54 -8.54 2.53
N ARG A 959 -42.76 -9.36 3.24
CA ARG A 959 -41.36 -9.61 2.89
C ARG A 959 -41.24 -10.56 1.70
N GLY A 960 -42.06 -11.61 1.65
CA GLY A 960 -42.19 -12.49 0.49
C GLY A 960 -42.53 -11.72 -0.79
N VAL A 961 -43.43 -10.73 -0.72
CA VAL A 961 -43.78 -9.85 -1.86
C VAL A 961 -42.58 -8.99 -2.34
N GLN A 962 -41.76 -8.45 -1.43
CA GLN A 962 -40.54 -7.70 -1.81
C GLN A 962 -39.47 -8.62 -2.42
N ILE A 963 -39.24 -9.79 -1.83
CA ILE A 963 -38.26 -10.78 -2.34
C ILE A 963 -38.72 -11.27 -3.72
N ASN A 964 -40.02 -11.55 -3.91
CA ASN A 964 -40.59 -11.91 -5.21
C ASN A 964 -40.38 -10.80 -6.26
N TYR A 965 -40.55 -9.53 -5.90
CA TYR A 965 -40.21 -8.42 -6.79
C TYR A 965 -38.72 -8.44 -7.18
N ASN A 966 -37.82 -8.60 -6.22
CA ASN A 966 -36.38 -8.64 -6.49
C ASN A 966 -35.97 -9.85 -7.36
N ILE A 967 -36.61 -11.01 -7.18
CA ILE A 967 -36.41 -12.19 -8.04
C ILE A 967 -36.96 -11.98 -9.45
N ASN A 968 -38.10 -11.30 -9.60
CA ASN A 968 -38.62 -10.95 -10.93
C ASN A 968 -37.71 -9.97 -11.70
N GLU A 969 -36.87 -9.17 -11.03
CA GLU A 969 -35.80 -8.43 -11.72
C GLU A 969 -34.67 -9.35 -12.23
N ILE A 970 -34.42 -10.49 -11.57
CA ILE A 970 -33.48 -11.52 -12.05
C ILE A 970 -34.11 -12.33 -13.21
N ASP A 971 -35.41 -12.62 -13.17
CA ASP A 971 -36.15 -13.19 -14.31
C ASP A 971 -36.08 -12.29 -15.55
N LYS A 972 -36.24 -10.97 -15.39
CA LYS A 972 -36.05 -10.01 -16.49
C LYS A 972 -34.64 -10.06 -17.09
N PHE A 973 -33.61 -10.21 -16.26
CA PHE A 973 -32.24 -10.43 -16.75
C PHE A 973 -32.13 -11.76 -17.52
N CYS A 974 -32.64 -12.86 -16.96
CA CYS A 974 -32.62 -14.16 -17.64
C CYS A 974 -33.33 -14.09 -19.01
N ARG A 975 -34.45 -13.37 -19.10
CA ARG A 975 -35.16 -13.10 -20.37
C ARG A 975 -34.39 -12.19 -21.32
N SER A 976 -33.66 -11.19 -20.84
CA SER A 976 -32.89 -10.28 -21.72
C SER A 976 -31.71 -10.99 -22.41
N ILE A 977 -31.18 -12.05 -21.81
CA ILE A 977 -30.17 -12.95 -22.42
C ILE A 977 -30.79 -14.19 -23.10
N ASN A 978 -32.12 -14.22 -23.31
CA ASN A 978 -32.89 -15.33 -23.87
C ASN A 978 -32.79 -16.67 -23.10
N TYR A 979 -32.36 -16.66 -21.84
CA TYR A 979 -32.15 -17.87 -21.03
C TYR A 979 -33.30 -18.14 -20.04
N LEU A 980 -34.44 -18.58 -20.58
CA LEU A 980 -35.66 -18.85 -19.81
C LEU A 980 -35.49 -19.93 -18.73
N GLU A 981 -34.60 -20.90 -18.96
CA GLU A 981 -34.32 -21.98 -18.00
C GLU A 981 -33.54 -21.52 -16.77
N GLY A 982 -32.91 -20.34 -16.81
CA GLY A 982 -32.12 -19.80 -15.70
C GLY A 982 -32.90 -19.71 -14.38
N MET A 983 -34.21 -19.48 -14.45
CA MET A 983 -35.10 -19.43 -13.28
C MET A 983 -35.23 -20.75 -12.53
N PHE A 984 -34.98 -21.91 -13.15
CA PHE A 984 -34.95 -23.19 -12.43
C PHE A 984 -33.81 -23.27 -11.39
N ASN A 985 -32.74 -22.50 -11.57
CA ASN A 985 -31.67 -22.39 -10.58
C ASN A 985 -32.08 -21.64 -9.31
N LEU A 986 -33.14 -20.82 -9.36
CA LEU A 986 -33.73 -20.09 -8.22
C LEU A 986 -34.92 -20.84 -7.58
N SER A 987 -35.03 -22.14 -7.87
CA SER A 987 -36.15 -23.01 -7.48
C SER A 987 -36.48 -22.97 -5.99
N HIS A 988 -35.53 -23.31 -5.12
CA HIS A 988 -35.76 -23.33 -3.66
C HIS A 988 -36.22 -21.97 -3.10
N THR A 989 -35.63 -20.86 -3.54
CA THR A 989 -36.06 -19.52 -3.12
C THR A 989 -37.46 -19.18 -3.63
N THR A 990 -37.79 -19.60 -4.86
CA THR A 990 -39.13 -19.44 -5.44
C THR A 990 -40.17 -20.28 -4.69
N SER A 991 -39.80 -21.50 -4.27
CA SER A 991 -40.66 -22.36 -3.43
C SER A 991 -40.88 -21.78 -2.03
N ILE A 992 -39.92 -21.07 -1.42
CA ILE A 992 -40.20 -20.31 -0.18
C ILE A 992 -41.31 -19.28 -0.41
N ILE A 993 -41.27 -18.52 -1.50
CA ILE A 993 -42.28 -17.49 -1.79
C ILE A 993 -43.66 -18.13 -2.00
N ARG A 994 -43.74 -19.27 -2.69
CA ARG A 994 -44.97 -20.05 -2.83
C ARG A 994 -45.48 -20.52 -1.47
N LEU A 995 -44.61 -21.10 -0.65
CA LEU A 995 -44.95 -21.57 0.71
C LEU A 995 -45.50 -20.43 1.59
N ILE A 996 -44.90 -19.23 1.55
CA ILE A 996 -45.40 -18.04 2.26
C ILE A 996 -46.84 -17.72 1.83
N ASN A 997 -47.14 -17.73 0.53
CA ASN A 997 -48.48 -17.43 0.02
C ASN A 997 -49.50 -18.53 0.37
N LEU A 998 -49.09 -19.80 0.37
CA LEU A 998 -49.96 -20.95 0.69
C LEU A 998 -50.29 -21.02 2.18
N VAL A 999 -49.34 -20.71 3.06
CA VAL A 999 -49.57 -20.60 4.51
C VAL A 999 -50.49 -19.40 4.82
N GLU A 1000 -50.25 -18.22 4.23
CA GLU A 1000 -51.09 -17.03 4.42
C GLU A 1000 -52.55 -17.27 3.96
N SER A 1001 -52.74 -18.03 2.87
CA SER A 1001 -54.06 -18.40 2.35
C SER A 1001 -54.70 -19.62 3.03
N ARG A 1002 -54.03 -20.22 4.03
CA ARG A 1002 -54.47 -21.41 4.77
C ARG A 1002 -54.77 -22.63 3.88
N ALA A 1003 -53.91 -22.87 2.90
CA ALA A 1003 -53.94 -24.08 2.07
C ALA A 1003 -53.80 -25.37 2.92
N THR A 1004 -54.23 -26.51 2.38
CA THR A 1004 -54.09 -27.83 3.04
C THR A 1004 -52.64 -28.35 2.98
N ALA A 1005 -52.28 -29.27 3.89
CA ALA A 1005 -50.96 -29.87 3.91
C ALA A 1005 -50.59 -30.54 2.57
N ASP A 1006 -51.52 -31.29 1.98
CA ASP A 1006 -51.34 -31.96 0.68
C ASP A 1006 -51.08 -30.95 -0.45
N SER A 1007 -51.81 -29.82 -0.47
CA SER A 1007 -51.62 -28.76 -1.46
C SER A 1007 -50.28 -28.04 -1.30
N ILE A 1008 -49.76 -27.92 -0.08
CA ILE A 1008 -48.44 -27.36 0.19
C ILE A 1008 -47.35 -28.32 -0.29
N LEU A 1009 -47.49 -29.63 -0.06
CA LEU A 1009 -46.51 -30.64 -0.51
C LEU A 1009 -46.42 -30.75 -2.04
N ASP A 1010 -47.56 -30.66 -2.74
CA ASP A 1010 -47.61 -30.72 -4.20
C ASP A 1010 -46.94 -29.48 -4.85
N GLU A 1011 -47.37 -28.27 -4.47
CA GLU A 1011 -46.90 -26.99 -5.02
C GLU A 1011 -45.47 -26.59 -4.59
N CYS A 1012 -44.97 -27.15 -3.46
CA CYS A 1012 -43.65 -26.88 -2.92
C CYS A 1012 -42.70 -28.10 -2.89
N SER A 1013 -42.97 -29.12 -3.72
CA SER A 1013 -42.23 -30.40 -3.86
C SER A 1013 -40.70 -30.34 -4.05
N ILE A 1014 -40.13 -29.15 -4.23
CA ILE A 1014 -38.67 -28.89 -4.27
C ILE A 1014 -38.07 -28.81 -2.86
N LEU A 1015 -38.89 -28.47 -1.86
CA LEU A 1015 -38.52 -28.43 -0.44
C LEU A 1015 -38.77 -29.80 0.20
N ASN A 1016 -37.84 -30.28 1.03
CA ASN A 1016 -38.07 -31.50 1.82
C ASN A 1016 -38.93 -31.18 3.08
N CYS A 1017 -39.53 -32.19 3.70
CA CYS A 1017 -40.39 -31.98 4.87
C CYS A 1017 -39.67 -31.27 6.04
N VAL A 1018 -38.36 -31.48 6.23
CA VAL A 1018 -37.56 -30.77 7.26
C VAL A 1018 -37.51 -29.26 7.00
N GLN A 1019 -37.28 -28.85 5.75
CA GLN A 1019 -37.26 -27.47 5.31
C GLN A 1019 -38.64 -26.82 5.43
N ILE A 1020 -39.71 -27.53 5.00
CA ILE A 1020 -41.09 -27.03 5.11
C ILE A 1020 -41.45 -26.81 6.60
N ASN A 1021 -41.22 -27.80 7.46
CA ASN A 1021 -41.46 -27.70 8.91
C ASN A 1021 -40.72 -26.50 9.55
N GLU A 1022 -39.44 -26.31 9.21
CA GLU A 1022 -38.62 -25.21 9.72
C GLU A 1022 -39.11 -23.83 9.26
N ILE A 1023 -39.62 -23.71 8.03
CA ILE A 1023 -40.13 -22.45 7.48
C ILE A 1023 -41.53 -22.15 8.04
N VAL A 1024 -42.43 -23.14 8.06
CA VAL A 1024 -43.81 -22.99 8.56
C VAL A 1024 -43.80 -22.60 10.03
N SER A 1025 -43.02 -23.27 10.89
CA SER A 1025 -42.87 -22.93 12.33
C SER A 1025 -42.26 -21.54 12.62
N LYS A 1026 -41.83 -20.83 11.57
CA LYS A 1026 -41.37 -19.44 11.65
C LYS A 1026 -42.35 -18.43 11.05
N LEU A 1027 -43.22 -18.88 10.14
CA LEU A 1027 -44.29 -18.07 9.53
C LEU A 1027 -45.52 -18.03 10.43
N ASP A 1028 -46.00 -19.20 10.87
CA ASP A 1028 -47.16 -19.34 11.73
C ASP A 1028 -46.86 -20.39 12.81
N ALA A 1029 -46.79 -19.95 14.06
CA ALA A 1029 -46.49 -20.80 15.21
C ALA A 1029 -47.74 -21.53 15.76
N GLU A 1030 -48.94 -21.17 15.31
CA GLU A 1030 -50.22 -21.78 15.72
C GLU A 1030 -50.73 -22.79 14.66
N ALA A 1031 -50.11 -22.84 13.49
CA ALA A 1031 -50.51 -23.72 12.39
C ALA A 1031 -50.16 -25.21 12.63
N SER A 1032 -51.18 -26.02 12.91
CA SER A 1032 -51.06 -27.47 13.12
C SER A 1032 -51.06 -28.25 11.80
N TYR A 1033 -50.00 -28.12 11.01
CA TYR A 1033 -49.78 -28.93 9.80
C TYR A 1033 -49.05 -30.25 10.09
N PHE A 1034 -49.34 -31.30 9.32
CA PHE A 1034 -48.63 -32.57 9.35
C PHE A 1034 -48.12 -32.91 7.95
N PHE A 1035 -46.80 -32.86 7.76
CA PHE A 1035 -46.14 -33.05 6.46
C PHE A 1035 -45.42 -34.41 6.33
N GLY A 1036 -45.43 -35.24 7.37
CA GLY A 1036 -44.71 -36.53 7.40
C GLY A 1036 -43.19 -36.41 7.58
N ASP A 1037 -42.53 -37.57 7.68
CA ASP A 1037 -41.07 -37.70 7.75
C ASP A 1037 -40.50 -38.11 6.38
N ASP A 1038 -39.66 -37.24 5.81
CA ASP A 1038 -38.89 -37.53 4.60
C ASP A 1038 -37.58 -38.24 4.96
N ASN A 1039 -37.10 -39.15 4.09
CA ASN A 1039 -35.77 -39.80 4.20
C ASN A 1039 -34.59 -38.84 3.93
N ARG A 1040 -34.77 -37.51 4.04
CA ARG A 1040 -33.76 -36.47 3.80
C ARG A 1040 -33.58 -35.59 5.04
N SER A 1041 -32.41 -35.63 5.66
CA SER A 1041 -32.08 -34.91 6.89
C SER A 1041 -31.66 -33.44 6.69
N ASP A 1042 -31.33 -33.04 5.48
CA ASP A 1042 -30.54 -31.83 5.26
C ASP A 1042 -31.38 -30.56 5.26
N LYS A 1043 -31.11 -29.72 6.25
CA LYS A 1043 -31.76 -28.43 6.47
C LYS A 1043 -31.29 -27.34 5.50
N PHE A 1044 -30.01 -27.32 5.16
CA PHE A 1044 -29.38 -26.30 4.31
C PHE A 1044 -29.03 -26.87 2.92
N ILE A 1045 -28.93 -26.00 1.92
CA ILE A 1045 -28.42 -26.38 0.60
C ILE A 1045 -26.90 -26.23 0.60
N SER A 1046 -26.18 -27.23 0.07
CA SER A 1046 -24.73 -27.17 -0.13
C SER A 1046 -24.35 -26.12 -1.17
N ASP A 1047 -23.10 -25.66 -1.14
CA ASP A 1047 -22.60 -24.79 -2.19
C ASP A 1047 -22.68 -25.43 -3.59
N PRO A 1048 -23.00 -24.65 -4.64
CA PRO A 1048 -23.04 -25.16 -5.99
C PRO A 1048 -21.64 -25.53 -6.49
N THR A 1049 -21.57 -26.39 -7.50
CA THR A 1049 -20.35 -26.76 -8.21
C THR A 1049 -20.42 -26.30 -9.66
N VAL A 1050 -19.27 -25.86 -10.21
CA VAL A 1050 -19.12 -25.55 -11.64
C VAL A 1050 -18.84 -26.85 -12.40
N THR A 1051 -19.66 -27.16 -13.41
CA THR A 1051 -19.36 -28.25 -14.36
C THR A 1051 -18.63 -27.69 -15.59
N LEU A 1052 -17.91 -28.54 -16.33
CA LEU A 1052 -17.20 -28.10 -17.55
C LEU A 1052 -18.03 -28.46 -18.79
N PRO A 1053 -18.46 -27.48 -19.61
CA PRO A 1053 -19.22 -27.75 -20.81
C PRO A 1053 -18.40 -28.46 -21.89
N SER A 1054 -19.06 -29.30 -22.70
CA SER A 1054 -18.46 -29.86 -23.91
C SER A 1054 -18.57 -28.86 -25.07
N TYR A 1055 -17.44 -28.36 -25.56
CA TYR A 1055 -17.35 -27.56 -26.79
C TYR A 1055 -16.35 -28.18 -27.78
N THR A 1056 -16.63 -28.05 -29.07
CA THR A 1056 -15.91 -28.77 -30.15
C THR A 1056 -15.68 -27.96 -31.42
N GLU A 1057 -16.17 -26.71 -31.47
CA GLU A 1057 -16.02 -25.85 -32.64
C GLU A 1057 -14.77 -24.96 -32.51
N ALA A 1058 -14.32 -24.42 -33.65
CA ALA A 1058 -13.27 -23.41 -33.75
C ALA A 1058 -13.56 -22.51 -34.97
N SER A 1059 -12.93 -21.35 -35.04
CA SER A 1059 -13.01 -20.50 -36.24
C SER A 1059 -12.32 -21.13 -37.46
N SER A 1060 -12.62 -20.62 -38.65
CA SER A 1060 -12.02 -21.02 -39.93
C SER A 1060 -10.83 -20.15 -40.35
N ASP A 1061 -10.51 -19.13 -39.56
CA ASP A 1061 -9.84 -17.95 -40.09
C ASP A 1061 -8.32 -18.05 -40.00
N SER A 1062 -7.64 -17.53 -41.01
CA SER A 1062 -6.19 -17.32 -40.96
C SER A 1062 -5.84 -16.24 -39.94
N PHE A 1063 -4.68 -16.36 -39.29
CA PHE A 1063 -4.15 -15.35 -38.36
C PHE A 1063 -4.25 -13.92 -38.93
N ILE A 1064 -4.80 -13.01 -38.13
CA ILE A 1064 -4.92 -11.58 -38.42
C ILE A 1064 -4.18 -10.80 -37.33
N CYS A 1065 -3.40 -9.79 -37.74
CA CYS A 1065 -2.73 -8.87 -36.83
C CYS A 1065 -3.77 -7.96 -36.14
N PRO A 1066 -3.92 -7.98 -34.81
CA PRO A 1066 -4.95 -7.19 -34.12
C PRO A 1066 -4.64 -5.70 -34.11
N ARG A 1067 -5.68 -4.87 -34.21
CA ARG A 1067 -5.58 -3.40 -34.13
C ARG A 1067 -5.18 -2.90 -32.74
N TYR A 1068 -5.39 -3.70 -31.69
CA TYR A 1068 -4.97 -3.39 -30.32
C TYR A 1068 -3.49 -3.75 -30.05
N LEU A 1069 -2.79 -4.40 -30.98
CA LEU A 1069 -1.38 -4.75 -30.85
C LEU A 1069 -0.47 -3.85 -31.72
N PRO A 1070 0.77 -3.56 -31.26
CA PRO A 1070 1.78 -2.96 -32.13
C PRO A 1070 2.15 -3.93 -33.26
N SER A 1071 1.69 -3.63 -34.48
CA SER A 1071 1.89 -4.49 -35.65
C SER A 1071 3.36 -4.79 -35.91
N GLU A 1072 4.25 -3.81 -35.72
CA GLU A 1072 5.70 -3.98 -35.89
C GLU A 1072 6.29 -5.00 -34.91
N SER A 1073 5.83 -5.03 -33.65
CA SER A 1073 6.31 -5.96 -32.62
C SER A 1073 5.83 -7.40 -32.87
N LEU A 1074 4.54 -7.57 -33.18
CA LEU A 1074 3.99 -8.90 -33.48
C LEU A 1074 4.56 -9.45 -34.80
N LEU A 1075 4.67 -8.61 -35.84
CA LEU A 1075 5.31 -9.00 -37.10
C LEU A 1075 6.81 -9.24 -36.93
N SER A 1076 7.52 -8.56 -36.04
CA SER A 1076 8.92 -8.84 -35.74
C SER A 1076 9.07 -10.23 -35.12
N ILE A 1077 8.27 -10.58 -34.10
CA ILE A 1077 8.25 -11.92 -33.51
C ILE A 1077 7.92 -12.98 -34.58
N LEU A 1078 6.85 -12.77 -35.36
CA LEU A 1078 6.43 -13.72 -36.40
C LEU A 1078 7.40 -13.82 -37.59
N LYS A 1079 8.16 -12.76 -37.91
CA LYS A 1079 9.25 -12.79 -38.89
C LYS A 1079 10.47 -13.52 -38.35
N SER A 1080 10.80 -13.40 -37.07
CA SER A 1080 11.91 -14.13 -36.43
C SER A 1080 11.67 -15.63 -36.25
N ILE A 1081 10.42 -16.08 -36.45
CA ILE A 1081 10.02 -17.51 -36.50
C ILE A 1081 10.10 -18.08 -37.93
N ARG A 1082 10.16 -17.22 -38.96
CA ARG A 1082 10.25 -17.61 -40.38
C ARG A 1082 11.69 -17.78 -40.84
#